data_AF-A0A6G0Z3V7-F1
#
_entry.id   AF-A0A6G0Z3V7-F1
#
_cell.length_a   1.000
_cell.length_b   1.000
_cell.length_c   1.000
_cell.angle_alpha   90.00
_cell.angle_beta   90.00
_cell.angle_gamma   90.00
#
_symmetry.space_group_name_H-M   'P 1'
#
loop_
_entity.id
_entity.type
_entity.pdbx_description
1 polymer ?
#
loop_
_entity_poly.entity_id
_entity_poly.type
_entity_poly.pdbx_seq_one_letter_code
_entity_poly.pdbx_strand_id
1 'polypeptide(L)'
;EFHLDISLFERMVNSDVPYYALGEQHRMRPEISSLITPAIYPNLIDHISVINRPHIRGVTKDIFFINHTNFETEVEEISSKSNDHEASFLIMFARHLILQDYRPDQITILTTYSGQMFKLRSLQKQYSNLNGISIQVVDNYQGEENDIILLSLVRSNENGKVGFLKMENRICVALSRARNGLYIMGNMENLYNSSNLWKEIKQKLINQDSYGNELTLKCEVHRDSITKVSKCEDFKPISEGGCTILCNDLMKCGHYCSSICHVYDREHTTFITCQNPCNRTCENNHPCEKQCATDCGDCMVPMLKTLTCGHQAELPCHVDSKNFKCIEKVEITLEKCGHKTIKKCYEKKPKCTTKCTDRLQCGHACNIDCHKDDDPTHEKFICLKPCSKLNINCSQDHKCKKKCYEKCSNCAMKVDKLLECGHLKKSVKCSDDIKNIQCSKHLPCNRKLKCGHKCQKKCYEDCQCNVIVTKTHPECGHTNKIECQTNPERNFICLKKCTRTMGCGHECRNRCRNECDPKKCKELIFKEKTLACGHSKMWVYCCDADKDFDVSSKYVLDKCNEPCLKLLLCGDMCSGTCGKCKQGRLHVPCEEMCNKINPCNHTCNYPCKEACPPCEKKCAYSCTHSKCPLPCSAPCVLCQEPCVWKCKHFKCTKVCSDDCNRPPCYEPCLKKLKCKHNCIGFCGETCPPLCRVCDEAEVTNILFGYEDEPNARFVYLEDCKHTVESRGLEKWINQNNEEIVQKQCPKCKMPILKTLRFKSHVKSVQKDICEIESKLLNGRDPFTVDQKKATLEQSVKKLNREFDKVEKMSARFVAVKKLWFHRSDRLLQRMRRITLSNETTINLDSWTSTTKLVESLFSYKSRIRNITDSEAKNVVIDHFIWLMSAIVIHAGRLSKQQTADVNLEMARGARLVGLAEMKSNPDIKLAITNQTSTSSSSPETVITLVADVEALLTASRPYHQDADNEVQRLTDRIGSIVKSLVAVTHAERKMIHAAMSVEFYSGERSQGHWLKCANGHIYCITECGGPMQKARCPECKVDIGGDDHRYVEGTSVATEMDGATNVAWSDANNMNNYGLN
;
A
#
# COMPACT_ATOMS: atom_id res chain seq x y z
N GLU A 1 -43.93 -6.52 30.26
CA GLU A 1 -42.85 -6.61 29.27
C GLU A 1 -43.34 -7.45 28.10
N PHE A 2 -42.94 -7.15 26.86
CA PHE A 2 -43.55 -7.74 25.65
C PHE A 2 -42.99 -9.12 25.24
N HIS A 3 -42.09 -9.74 26.03
CA HIS A 3 -41.51 -11.09 25.83
C HIS A 3 -41.18 -11.42 24.35
N LEU A 4 -40.54 -10.48 23.65
CA LEU A 4 -40.16 -10.60 22.23
C LEU A 4 -38.99 -11.57 22.00
N ASP A 5 -38.37 -12.07 23.06
CA ASP A 5 -37.30 -13.05 23.09
C ASP A 5 -37.79 -14.50 22.93
N ILE A 6 -39.10 -14.75 23.11
CA ILE A 6 -39.69 -16.08 22.95
C ILE A 6 -40.24 -16.22 21.53
N SER A 7 -39.71 -17.20 20.79
CA SER A 7 -40.15 -17.50 19.43
C SER A 7 -41.60 -17.98 19.40
N LEU A 8 -42.27 -17.86 18.24
CA LEU A 8 -43.61 -18.42 18.06
C LEU A 8 -43.66 -19.92 18.38
N PHE A 9 -42.60 -20.65 18.01
CA PHE A 9 -42.50 -22.08 18.28
C PHE A 9 -42.43 -22.38 19.78
N GLU A 10 -41.55 -21.70 20.53
CA GLU A 10 -41.48 -21.85 21.99
C GLU A 10 -42.79 -21.45 22.66
N ARG A 11 -43.46 -20.40 22.17
CA ARG A 11 -44.79 -20.02 22.66
C ARG A 11 -45.83 -21.12 22.44
N MET A 12 -45.80 -21.79 21.29
CA MET A 12 -46.70 -22.90 21.00
C MET A 12 -46.41 -24.12 21.89
N VAL A 13 -45.13 -24.46 22.07
CA VAL A 13 -44.72 -25.56 22.97
C VAL A 13 -45.14 -25.26 24.41
N ASN A 14 -44.89 -24.04 24.89
CA ASN A 14 -45.32 -23.59 26.22
C ASN A 14 -46.85 -23.48 26.37
N SER A 15 -47.60 -23.54 25.26
CA SER A 15 -49.06 -23.58 25.23
C SER A 15 -49.58 -25.01 25.01
N ASP A 16 -48.77 -26.02 25.32
CA ASP A 16 -49.08 -27.45 25.20
C ASP A 16 -49.46 -27.92 23.79
N VAL A 17 -48.98 -27.23 22.75
CA VAL A 17 -49.14 -27.72 21.37
C VAL A 17 -48.22 -28.94 21.18
N PRO A 18 -48.74 -30.09 20.71
CA PRO A 18 -47.95 -31.28 20.52
C PRO A 18 -46.87 -31.06 19.46
N TYR A 19 -45.65 -31.49 19.76
CA TYR A 19 -44.50 -31.43 18.86
C TYR A 19 -43.83 -32.81 18.73
N TYR A 20 -43.12 -33.01 17.62
CA TYR A 20 -42.33 -34.21 17.38
C TYR A 20 -40.85 -33.85 17.42
N ALA A 21 -40.08 -34.52 18.27
CA ALA A 21 -38.62 -34.38 18.34
C ALA A 21 -37.94 -35.48 17.51
N LEU A 22 -37.03 -35.08 16.63
CA LEU A 22 -36.17 -36.02 15.90
C LEU A 22 -35.04 -36.47 16.85
N GLY A 23 -35.04 -37.75 17.22
CA GLY A 23 -34.12 -38.30 18.23
C GLY A 23 -32.81 -38.89 17.68
N GLU A 24 -32.60 -38.93 16.37
CA GLU A 24 -31.43 -39.56 15.75
C GLU A 24 -30.57 -38.56 14.98
N GLN A 25 -29.24 -38.62 15.14
CA GLN A 25 -28.28 -37.72 14.51
C GLN A 25 -27.34 -38.44 13.53
N HIS A 26 -27.05 -37.81 12.38
CA HIS A 26 -26.22 -38.35 11.29
C HIS A 26 -24.95 -37.53 10.98
N ARG A 27 -24.69 -36.48 11.77
CA ARG A 27 -23.63 -35.51 11.50
C ARG A 27 -22.33 -35.87 12.22
N MET A 28 -22.39 -35.83 13.55
CA MET A 28 -21.24 -35.80 14.44
C MET A 28 -20.78 -37.21 14.76
N ARG A 29 -19.49 -37.39 15.02
CA ARG A 29 -19.01 -38.61 15.66
C ARG A 29 -19.54 -38.75 17.09
N PRO A 30 -19.69 -39.99 17.62
CA PRO A 30 -20.17 -40.24 18.98
C PRO A 30 -19.39 -39.49 20.07
N GLU A 31 -18.09 -39.31 19.88
CA GLU A 31 -17.24 -38.57 20.82
C GLU A 31 -17.67 -37.09 20.91
N ILE A 32 -18.09 -36.49 19.80
CA ILE A 32 -18.57 -35.10 19.75
C ILE A 32 -20.01 -34.99 20.26
N SER A 33 -20.91 -35.87 19.81
CA SER A 33 -22.33 -35.86 20.23
C SER A 33 -22.49 -36.15 21.73
N SER A 34 -21.56 -36.90 22.32
CA SER A 34 -21.52 -37.13 23.76
C SER A 34 -21.40 -35.84 24.57
N LEU A 35 -20.80 -34.77 24.05
CA LEU A 35 -20.69 -33.50 24.77
C LEU A 35 -22.05 -32.85 25.01
N ILE A 36 -22.98 -33.01 24.07
CA ILE A 36 -24.33 -32.41 24.11
C ILE A 36 -25.41 -33.36 24.65
N THR A 37 -25.11 -34.65 24.78
CA THR A 37 -26.05 -35.71 25.21
C THR A 37 -25.60 -36.34 26.52
N PRO A 38 -26.38 -36.38 27.61
CA PRO A 38 -27.76 -35.92 27.75
C PRO A 38 -27.92 -34.44 28.15
N ALA A 39 -26.82 -33.70 28.23
CA ALA A 39 -26.74 -32.39 28.89
C ALA A 39 -27.68 -31.33 28.31
N ILE A 40 -27.88 -31.35 26.99
CA ILE A 40 -28.78 -30.45 26.26
C ILE A 40 -29.94 -31.25 25.65
N TYR A 41 -29.63 -32.39 25.05
CA TYR A 41 -30.63 -33.30 24.49
C TYR A 41 -30.70 -34.59 25.30
N PRO A 42 -31.81 -34.89 25.99
CA PRO A 42 -31.89 -36.05 26.86
C PRO A 42 -31.85 -37.39 26.10
N ASN A 43 -32.44 -37.44 24.90
CA ASN A 43 -32.66 -38.67 24.13
C ASN A 43 -32.16 -38.55 22.68
N LEU A 44 -30.89 -38.18 22.48
CA LEU A 44 -30.26 -38.12 21.15
C LEU A 44 -29.41 -39.39 20.91
N ILE A 45 -29.66 -40.08 19.81
CA ILE A 45 -29.01 -41.35 19.43
C ILE A 45 -28.15 -41.12 18.18
N ASP A 46 -26.97 -41.74 18.15
CA ASP A 46 -26.06 -41.69 17.01
C ASP A 46 -26.41 -42.77 15.98
N HIS A 47 -26.64 -42.37 14.73
CA HIS A 47 -26.88 -43.33 13.64
C HIS A 47 -25.61 -44.11 13.28
N ILE A 48 -25.74 -45.35 12.81
CA ILE A 48 -24.60 -46.23 12.49
C ILE A 48 -23.59 -45.65 11.48
N SER A 49 -24.05 -44.72 10.64
CA SER A 49 -23.22 -44.03 9.63
C SER A 49 -22.12 -43.14 10.23
N VAL A 50 -22.24 -42.73 11.50
CA VAL A 50 -21.25 -41.84 12.14
C VAL A 50 -20.21 -42.57 12.99
N ILE A 51 -20.45 -43.84 13.31
CA ILE A 51 -19.62 -44.64 14.22
C ILE A 51 -18.25 -44.95 13.60
N ASN A 52 -18.20 -45.21 12.29
CA ASN A 52 -16.99 -45.62 11.57
C ASN A 52 -16.32 -44.48 10.76
N ARG A 53 -16.44 -43.23 11.21
CA ARG A 53 -15.79 -42.10 10.55
C ARG A 53 -14.26 -42.15 10.75
N PRO A 54 -13.45 -41.77 9.73
CA PRO A 54 -12.00 -41.79 9.84
C PRO A 54 -11.49 -40.77 10.88
N HIS A 55 -10.44 -41.16 11.60
CA HIS A 55 -9.72 -40.27 12.52
C HIS A 55 -9.00 -39.13 11.77
N ILE A 56 -8.81 -38.01 12.46
CA ILE A 56 -8.08 -36.86 11.93
C ILE A 56 -6.58 -37.17 11.86
N ARG A 57 -5.98 -36.88 10.71
CA ARG A 57 -4.55 -37.08 10.43
C ARG A 57 -3.70 -36.04 11.17
N GLY A 58 -2.51 -36.44 11.60
CA GLY A 58 -1.53 -35.53 12.21
C GLY A 58 -1.80 -35.16 13.67
N VAL A 59 -2.81 -35.76 14.30
CA VAL A 59 -3.22 -35.56 15.70
C VAL A 59 -3.50 -36.89 16.39
N THR A 60 -3.36 -36.93 17.71
CA THR A 60 -3.64 -38.15 18.49
C THR A 60 -5.14 -38.34 18.78
N LYS A 61 -5.88 -37.25 18.96
CA LYS A 61 -7.30 -37.22 19.37
C LYS A 61 -8.10 -36.37 18.40
N ASP A 62 -9.32 -36.81 18.08
CA ASP A 62 -10.23 -36.11 17.16
C ASP A 62 -11.02 -34.98 17.84
N ILE A 63 -11.14 -35.07 19.16
CA ILE A 63 -11.73 -34.05 20.02
C ILE A 63 -10.73 -33.68 21.10
N PHE A 64 -10.50 -32.38 21.26
CA PHE A 64 -9.60 -31.89 22.30
C PHE A 64 -9.95 -30.47 22.75
N PHE A 65 -9.94 -30.25 24.06
CA PHE A 65 -10.07 -28.95 24.69
C PHE A 65 -8.70 -28.48 25.18
N ILE A 66 -8.24 -27.37 24.62
CA ILE A 66 -6.95 -26.73 24.90
C ILE A 66 -7.19 -25.60 25.89
N ASN A 67 -6.81 -25.85 27.15
CA ASN A 67 -6.96 -24.89 28.22
C ASN A 67 -5.79 -23.90 28.25
N HIS A 68 -6.10 -22.61 28.40
CA HIS A 68 -5.12 -21.55 28.62
C HIS A 68 -5.63 -20.49 29.59
N THR A 69 -4.71 -19.73 30.18
CA THR A 69 -5.00 -18.63 31.12
C THR A 69 -4.67 -17.24 30.56
N ASN A 70 -4.26 -17.14 29.29
CA ASN A 70 -3.97 -15.85 28.65
C ASN A 70 -5.22 -14.95 28.58
N PHE A 71 -5.08 -13.69 28.99
CA PHE A 71 -6.18 -12.73 29.09
C PHE A 71 -6.65 -12.18 27.74
N GLU A 72 -7.94 -11.81 27.70
CA GLU A 72 -8.58 -11.16 26.56
C GLU A 72 -8.19 -9.68 26.45
N THR A 73 -8.17 -9.16 25.22
CA THR A 73 -8.01 -7.73 24.92
C THR A 73 -9.34 -7.16 24.44
N GLU A 74 -9.65 -5.93 24.82
CA GLU A 74 -10.83 -5.19 24.35
C GLU A 74 -10.53 -4.40 23.08
N VAL A 75 -11.43 -4.50 22.10
CA VAL A 75 -11.34 -3.76 20.83
C VAL A 75 -12.33 -2.58 20.90
N GLU A 76 -11.79 -1.39 21.16
CA GLU A 76 -12.55 -0.16 21.46
C GLU A 76 -13.57 0.24 20.38
N GLU A 77 -13.31 -0.06 19.10
CA GLU A 77 -14.15 0.38 17.98
C GLU A 77 -15.49 -0.36 17.85
N ILE A 78 -15.65 -1.56 18.43
CA ILE A 78 -16.82 -2.44 18.21
C ILE A 78 -17.37 -3.01 19.54
N SER A 79 -16.85 -2.60 20.71
CA SER A 79 -17.20 -3.19 22.02
C SER A 79 -17.08 -4.73 22.03
N SER A 80 -16.12 -5.27 21.27
CA SER A 80 -15.90 -6.71 21.12
C SER A 80 -14.59 -7.13 21.81
N LYS A 81 -14.49 -8.40 22.18
CA LYS A 81 -13.26 -8.98 22.74
C LYS A 81 -12.48 -9.76 21.68
N SER A 82 -11.17 -9.87 21.88
CA SER A 82 -10.26 -10.71 21.09
C SER A 82 -9.18 -11.31 21.96
N ASN A 83 -8.68 -12.50 21.61
CA ASN A 83 -7.59 -13.18 22.29
C ASN A 83 -6.50 -13.55 21.28
N ASP A 84 -5.36 -12.86 21.37
CA ASP A 84 -4.26 -12.99 20.42
C ASP A 84 -3.57 -14.36 20.49
N HIS A 85 -3.53 -14.97 21.67
CA HIS A 85 -2.96 -16.30 21.86
C HIS A 85 -3.81 -17.36 21.16
N GLU A 86 -5.13 -17.34 21.38
CA GLU A 86 -6.07 -18.25 20.69
C GLU A 86 -6.01 -18.07 19.17
N ALA A 87 -6.03 -16.82 18.71
CA ALA A 87 -6.05 -16.52 17.28
C ALA A 87 -4.78 -17.05 16.57
N SER A 88 -3.61 -16.81 17.15
CA SER A 88 -2.34 -17.22 16.57
C SER A 88 -2.18 -18.74 16.58
N PHE A 89 -2.58 -19.40 17.69
CA PHE A 89 -2.54 -20.85 17.80
C PHE A 89 -3.45 -21.53 16.77
N LEU A 90 -4.72 -21.12 16.67
CA LEU A 90 -5.68 -21.75 15.75
C LEU A 90 -5.29 -21.58 14.28
N ILE A 91 -4.68 -20.45 13.91
CA ILE A 91 -4.17 -20.22 12.56
C ILE A 91 -3.00 -21.16 12.24
N MET A 92 -2.04 -21.31 13.16
CA MET A 92 -0.94 -22.27 12.98
C MET A 92 -1.42 -23.72 12.98
N PHE A 93 -2.42 -24.05 13.79
CA PHE A 93 -3.01 -25.37 13.81
C PHE A 93 -3.80 -25.67 12.52
N ALA A 94 -4.56 -24.70 11.99
CA ALA A 94 -5.21 -24.83 10.70
C ALA A 94 -4.18 -25.03 9.56
N ARG A 95 -3.04 -24.33 9.63
CA ARG A 95 -1.91 -24.55 8.72
C ARG A 95 -1.37 -25.98 8.82
N HIS A 96 -1.15 -26.48 10.04
CA HIS A 96 -0.70 -27.86 10.26
C HIS A 96 -1.66 -28.86 9.63
N LEU A 97 -2.97 -28.69 9.81
CA LEU A 97 -3.96 -29.57 9.20
C LEU A 97 -3.92 -29.54 7.67
N ILE A 98 -3.78 -28.37 7.04
CA ILE A 98 -3.62 -28.29 5.57
C ILE A 98 -2.37 -29.03 5.10
N LEU A 99 -1.28 -28.97 5.87
CA LEU A 99 -0.04 -29.72 5.58
C LEU A 99 -0.21 -31.24 5.78
N GLN A 100 -1.27 -31.71 6.47
CA GLN A 100 -1.68 -33.12 6.53
C GLN A 100 -2.59 -33.55 5.38
N ASP A 101 -2.62 -32.80 4.28
CA ASP A 101 -3.44 -33.08 3.09
C ASP A 101 -4.96 -32.89 3.34
N TYR A 102 -5.33 -31.98 4.24
CA TYR A 102 -6.72 -31.49 4.33
C TYR A 102 -6.94 -30.28 3.41
N ARG A 103 -8.07 -30.27 2.70
CA ARG A 103 -8.42 -29.13 1.86
C ARG A 103 -8.90 -27.94 2.72
N PRO A 104 -8.59 -26.69 2.33
CA PRO A 104 -9.02 -25.50 3.08
C PRO A 104 -10.53 -25.42 3.33
N ASP A 105 -11.36 -25.91 2.41
CA ASP A 105 -12.83 -25.89 2.54
C ASP A 105 -13.37 -26.90 3.56
N GLN A 106 -12.58 -27.91 3.95
CA GLN A 106 -12.95 -28.90 4.98
C GLN A 106 -12.74 -28.39 6.42
N ILE A 107 -12.14 -27.20 6.57
CA ILE A 107 -11.79 -26.62 7.86
C ILE A 107 -12.56 -25.29 8.03
N THR A 108 -13.25 -25.15 9.15
CA THR A 108 -13.87 -23.87 9.57
C THR A 108 -13.34 -23.46 10.93
N ILE A 109 -12.97 -22.18 11.06
CA ILE A 109 -12.67 -21.56 12.36
C ILE A 109 -13.91 -20.79 12.84
N LEU A 110 -14.47 -21.21 13.96
CA LEU A 110 -15.59 -20.56 14.63
C LEU A 110 -15.10 -19.76 15.82
N THR A 111 -15.70 -18.60 16.02
CA THR A 111 -15.46 -17.78 17.21
C THR A 111 -16.75 -17.17 17.74
N THR A 112 -16.80 -16.87 19.03
CA THR A 112 -18.00 -16.26 19.64
C THR A 112 -18.03 -14.73 19.54
N TYR A 113 -16.94 -14.08 19.12
CA TYR A 113 -16.83 -12.62 19.07
C TYR A 113 -16.35 -12.12 17.72
N SER A 114 -17.00 -11.08 17.19
CA SER A 114 -16.65 -10.47 15.91
C SER A 114 -15.23 -9.89 15.88
N GLY A 115 -14.75 -9.32 16.99
CA GLY A 115 -13.37 -8.82 17.13
C GLY A 115 -12.33 -9.92 16.89
N GLN A 116 -12.56 -11.12 17.42
CA GLN A 116 -11.72 -12.28 17.17
C GLN A 116 -11.79 -12.74 15.70
N MET A 117 -12.97 -12.69 15.07
CA MET A 117 -13.13 -13.05 13.66
C MET A 117 -12.28 -12.13 12.77
N PHE A 118 -12.28 -10.81 13.02
CA PHE A 118 -11.45 -9.86 12.28
C PHE A 118 -9.95 -10.12 12.50
N LYS A 119 -9.54 -10.44 13.73
CA LYS A 119 -8.15 -10.80 14.03
C LYS A 119 -7.70 -12.06 13.31
N LEU A 120 -8.50 -13.13 13.37
CA LEU A 120 -8.26 -14.39 12.66
C LEU A 120 -8.15 -14.18 11.15
N ARG A 121 -9.05 -13.39 10.55
CA ARG A 121 -8.98 -13.03 9.12
C ARG A 121 -7.74 -12.21 8.77
N SER A 122 -7.29 -11.34 9.68
CA SER A 122 -6.04 -10.57 9.51
C SER A 122 -4.81 -11.49 9.51
N LEU A 123 -4.76 -12.46 10.43
CA LEU A 123 -3.68 -13.46 10.50
C LEU A 123 -3.72 -14.43 9.31
N GLN A 124 -4.91 -14.84 8.85
CA GLN A 124 -5.08 -15.69 7.66
C GLN A 124 -4.40 -15.10 6.42
N LYS A 125 -4.50 -13.78 6.21
CA LYS A 125 -3.89 -13.09 5.05
C LYS A 125 -2.36 -13.20 5.01
N GLN A 126 -1.70 -13.49 6.14
CA GLN A 126 -0.24 -13.64 6.20
C GLN A 126 0.24 -14.95 5.56
N TYR A 127 -0.65 -15.95 5.43
CA TYR A 127 -0.31 -17.29 4.95
C TYR A 127 -1.16 -17.65 3.72
N SER A 128 -0.53 -17.71 2.54
CA SER A 128 -1.23 -17.93 1.26
C SER A 128 -1.91 -19.29 1.14
N ASN A 129 -1.42 -20.31 1.85
CA ASN A 129 -1.99 -21.66 1.90
C ASN A 129 -3.29 -21.74 2.73
N LEU A 130 -3.59 -20.74 3.55
CA LEU A 130 -4.84 -20.67 4.32
C LEU A 130 -5.99 -20.00 3.55
N ASN A 131 -5.73 -19.51 2.33
CA ASN A 131 -6.74 -18.89 1.49
C ASN A 131 -7.79 -19.94 1.07
N GLY A 132 -8.97 -19.89 1.69
CA GLY A 132 -10.06 -20.83 1.45
C GLY A 132 -10.73 -21.36 2.73
N ILE A 133 -10.08 -21.24 3.89
CA ILE A 133 -10.69 -21.57 5.18
C ILE A 133 -11.81 -20.58 5.50
N SER A 134 -12.95 -21.11 5.94
CA SER A 134 -14.10 -20.33 6.40
C SER A 134 -13.86 -19.85 7.84
N ILE A 135 -13.96 -18.54 8.07
CA ILE A 135 -13.85 -17.94 9.41
C ILE A 135 -15.12 -17.13 9.68
N GLN A 136 -15.91 -17.57 10.66
CA GLN A 136 -17.23 -17.03 10.97
C GLN A 136 -17.50 -16.96 12.48
N VAL A 137 -18.47 -16.12 12.84
CA VAL A 137 -19.02 -16.07 14.21
C VAL A 137 -20.05 -17.20 14.37
N VAL A 138 -20.12 -17.82 15.54
CA VAL A 138 -21.04 -18.95 15.84
C VAL A 138 -22.49 -18.67 15.42
N ASP A 139 -23.00 -17.45 15.65
CA ASP A 139 -24.37 -17.05 15.28
C ASP A 139 -24.64 -17.13 13.78
N ASN A 140 -23.66 -16.78 12.95
CA ASN A 140 -23.80 -16.77 11.50
C ASN A 140 -23.65 -18.16 10.89
N TYR A 141 -23.17 -19.14 11.67
CA TYR A 141 -22.89 -20.51 11.23
C TYR A 141 -24.03 -21.49 11.58
N GLN A 142 -25.20 -20.98 11.98
CA GLN A 142 -26.33 -21.81 12.34
C GLN A 142 -26.93 -22.50 11.11
N GLY A 143 -26.90 -23.83 11.11
CA GLY A 143 -27.41 -24.66 10.00
C GLY A 143 -26.32 -25.16 9.06
N GLU A 144 -25.10 -24.64 9.16
CA GLU A 144 -23.93 -25.14 8.45
C GLU A 144 -23.20 -26.23 9.26
N GLU A 145 -22.36 -27.02 8.56
CA GLU A 145 -21.52 -28.06 9.12
C GLU A 145 -20.21 -28.17 8.33
N ASN A 146 -19.13 -28.63 8.97
CA ASN A 146 -17.88 -28.94 8.30
C ASN A 146 -17.17 -30.16 8.91
N ASP A 147 -16.22 -30.74 8.18
CA ASP A 147 -15.47 -31.91 8.61
C ASP A 147 -14.65 -31.61 9.88
N ILE A 148 -13.93 -30.48 9.90
CA ILE A 148 -13.11 -30.05 11.04
C ILE A 148 -13.52 -28.65 11.49
N ILE A 149 -13.83 -28.50 12.78
CA ILE A 149 -14.14 -27.21 13.41
C ILE A 149 -13.08 -26.86 14.44
N LEU A 150 -12.54 -25.66 14.31
CA LEU A 150 -11.65 -25.03 15.27
C LEU A 150 -12.42 -23.93 16.00
N LEU A 151 -12.68 -24.08 17.29
CA LEU A 151 -13.53 -23.18 18.09
C LEU A 151 -12.68 -22.32 19.05
N SER A 152 -12.76 -21.00 18.90
CA SER A 152 -12.18 -19.99 19.81
C SER A 152 -13.25 -19.40 20.72
N LEU A 153 -13.09 -19.59 22.04
CA LEU A 153 -14.02 -19.08 23.04
C LEU A 153 -13.68 -17.65 23.50
N VAL A 154 -12.45 -17.19 23.30
CA VAL A 154 -11.94 -15.82 23.52
C VAL A 154 -11.89 -15.38 24.99
N ARG A 155 -12.90 -15.73 25.79
CA ARG A 155 -13.13 -15.17 27.11
C ARG A 155 -12.12 -15.68 28.13
N SER A 156 -11.36 -14.74 28.68
CA SER A 156 -10.40 -14.99 29.74
C SER A 156 -10.16 -13.69 30.50
N ASN A 157 -10.69 -13.60 31.71
CA ASN A 157 -10.67 -12.41 32.58
C ASN A 157 -10.67 -12.81 34.05
N GLU A 158 -10.13 -11.94 34.91
CA GLU A 158 -10.05 -12.16 36.38
C GLU A 158 -11.43 -12.20 37.05
N ASN A 159 -12.43 -11.55 36.45
CA ASN A 159 -13.79 -11.43 36.99
C ASN A 159 -14.68 -12.67 36.71
N GLY A 160 -14.17 -13.69 36.02
CA GLY A 160 -14.94 -14.91 35.67
C GLY A 160 -16.18 -14.68 34.79
N LYS A 161 -16.28 -13.52 34.11
CA LYS A 161 -17.45 -13.15 33.31
C LYS A 161 -17.32 -13.67 31.89
N VAL A 162 -18.07 -14.70 31.54
CA VAL A 162 -18.06 -15.31 30.19
C VAL A 162 -19.07 -14.68 29.22
N GLY A 163 -20.02 -13.89 29.73
CA GLY A 163 -21.03 -13.17 28.94
C GLY A 163 -21.83 -14.09 28.00
N PHE A 164 -21.59 -13.94 26.71
CA PHE A 164 -22.27 -14.64 25.60
C PHE A 164 -22.27 -16.17 25.71
N LEU A 165 -21.23 -16.73 26.35
CA LEU A 165 -21.05 -18.16 26.60
C LEU A 165 -21.87 -18.69 27.80
N LYS A 166 -22.78 -17.89 28.36
CA LYS A 166 -23.73 -18.31 29.40
C LYS A 166 -25.00 -18.96 28.81
N MET A 167 -25.33 -18.65 27.56
CA MET A 167 -26.54 -19.17 26.90
C MET A 167 -26.32 -20.58 26.35
N GLU A 168 -27.08 -21.55 26.85
CA GLU A 168 -26.97 -22.97 26.50
C GLU A 168 -27.20 -23.24 25.00
N ASN A 169 -28.19 -22.57 24.40
CA ASN A 169 -28.49 -22.70 22.98
C ASN A 169 -27.28 -22.38 22.09
N ARG A 170 -26.48 -21.37 22.45
CA ARG A 170 -25.30 -20.97 21.66
C ARG A 170 -24.12 -21.92 21.85
N ILE A 171 -23.96 -22.47 23.05
CA ILE A 171 -22.98 -23.55 23.31
C ILE A 171 -23.34 -24.78 22.49
N CYS A 172 -24.64 -25.14 22.47
CA CYS A 172 -25.13 -26.23 21.63
C CYS A 172 -24.77 -26.02 20.16
N VAL A 173 -25.02 -24.82 19.62
CA VAL A 173 -24.64 -24.51 18.24
C VAL A 173 -23.14 -24.69 18.06
N ALA A 174 -22.30 -24.08 18.89
CA ALA A 174 -20.84 -24.12 18.74
C ALA A 174 -20.26 -25.54 18.74
N LEU A 175 -20.75 -26.43 19.61
CA LEU A 175 -20.25 -27.80 19.75
C LEU A 175 -20.80 -28.77 18.69
N SER A 176 -21.90 -28.43 18.01
CA SER A 176 -22.62 -29.35 17.10
C SER A 176 -22.34 -29.15 15.61
N ARG A 177 -21.31 -28.38 15.25
CA ARG A 177 -20.97 -28.04 13.86
C ARG A 177 -19.99 -29.01 13.19
N ALA A 178 -19.22 -29.75 13.97
CA ALA A 178 -18.17 -30.63 13.48
C ALA A 178 -18.69 -32.01 13.07
N ARG A 179 -18.22 -32.56 11.95
CA ARG A 179 -18.54 -33.93 11.54
C ARG A 179 -17.50 -34.92 12.07
N ASN A 180 -16.22 -34.65 11.82
CA ASN A 180 -15.12 -35.59 12.10
C ASN A 180 -14.19 -35.13 13.24
N GLY A 181 -13.90 -33.83 13.37
CA GLY A 181 -12.98 -33.32 14.40
C GLY A 181 -13.38 -31.97 14.99
N LEU A 182 -13.27 -31.84 16.31
CA LEU A 182 -13.63 -30.64 17.07
C LEU A 182 -12.51 -30.26 18.04
N TYR A 183 -11.89 -29.10 17.81
CA TYR A 183 -10.83 -28.59 18.67
C TYR A 183 -11.27 -27.27 19.28
N ILE A 184 -11.29 -27.21 20.61
CA ILE A 184 -11.81 -26.06 21.35
C ILE A 184 -10.66 -25.43 22.11
N MET A 185 -10.54 -24.11 22.03
CA MET A 185 -9.55 -23.35 22.78
C MET A 185 -10.25 -22.29 23.64
N GLY A 186 -9.91 -22.26 24.93
CA GLY A 186 -10.47 -21.29 25.87
C GLY A 186 -9.99 -21.50 27.30
N ASN A 187 -10.41 -20.61 28.20
CA ASN A 187 -10.10 -20.71 29.62
C ASN A 187 -11.18 -21.52 30.36
N MET A 188 -10.86 -22.76 30.72
CA MET A 188 -11.81 -23.68 31.36
C MET A 188 -12.18 -23.24 32.79
N GLU A 189 -11.32 -22.55 33.53
CA GLU A 189 -11.64 -22.08 34.89
C GLU A 189 -12.76 -21.05 34.87
N ASN A 190 -12.71 -20.12 33.93
CA ASN A 190 -13.76 -19.12 33.74
C ASN A 190 -15.08 -19.76 33.29
N LEU A 191 -15.02 -20.76 32.42
CA LEU A 191 -16.20 -21.47 31.93
C LEU A 191 -16.83 -22.34 33.03
N TYR A 192 -16.01 -23.02 33.83
CA TYR A 192 -16.45 -23.88 34.92
C TYR A 192 -17.28 -23.13 35.98
N ASN A 193 -16.91 -21.89 36.28
CA ASN A 193 -17.61 -21.04 37.24
C ASN A 193 -18.91 -20.43 36.68
N SER A 194 -19.13 -20.52 35.37
CA SER A 194 -20.20 -19.76 34.69
C SER A 194 -21.51 -20.50 34.48
N SER A 195 -21.49 -21.81 34.22
CA SER A 195 -22.69 -22.63 34.00
C SER A 195 -22.47 -24.08 34.42
N ASN A 196 -23.56 -24.77 34.81
CA ASN A 196 -23.50 -26.19 35.16
C ASN A 196 -23.21 -27.07 33.92
N LEU A 197 -23.66 -26.65 32.74
CA LEU A 197 -23.38 -27.32 31.47
C LEU A 197 -21.86 -27.46 31.21
N TRP A 198 -21.07 -26.41 31.44
CA TRP A 198 -19.61 -26.48 31.27
C TRP A 198 -18.93 -27.46 32.26
N LYS A 199 -19.53 -27.69 33.44
CA LYS A 199 -19.02 -28.68 34.41
C LYS A 199 -19.20 -30.10 33.88
N GLU A 200 -20.37 -30.39 33.31
CA GLU A 200 -20.66 -31.70 32.69
C GLU A 200 -19.78 -31.92 31.45
N ILE A 201 -19.64 -30.90 30.60
CA ILE A 201 -18.76 -30.96 29.43
C ILE A 201 -17.31 -31.22 29.86
N LYS A 202 -16.82 -30.53 30.90
CA LYS A 202 -15.47 -30.76 31.44
C LYS A 202 -15.29 -32.20 31.93
N GLN A 203 -16.25 -32.76 32.66
CA GLN A 203 -16.18 -34.14 33.13
C GLN A 203 -16.12 -35.13 31.96
N LYS A 204 -16.92 -34.92 30.91
CA LYS A 204 -16.89 -35.77 29.71
C LYS A 204 -15.56 -35.69 28.96
N LEU A 205 -15.02 -34.48 28.80
CA LEU A 205 -13.71 -34.28 28.18
C LEU A 205 -12.58 -34.96 28.97
N ILE A 206 -12.65 -34.93 30.31
CA ILE A 206 -11.71 -35.65 31.18
C ILE A 206 -11.87 -37.16 31.00
N ASN A 207 -13.09 -37.67 31.01
CA ASN A 207 -13.36 -39.11 30.83
C ASN A 207 -12.91 -39.66 29.46
N GLN A 208 -12.76 -38.79 28.46
CA GLN A 208 -12.30 -39.15 27.11
C GLN A 208 -10.78 -38.93 26.90
N ASP A 209 -10.05 -38.48 27.93
CA ASP A 209 -8.66 -38.02 27.84
C ASP A 209 -8.46 -36.95 26.74
N SER A 210 -9.42 -36.03 26.64
CA SER A 210 -9.53 -34.98 25.61
C SER A 210 -9.47 -33.58 26.21
N TYR A 211 -8.90 -33.44 27.41
CA TYR A 211 -8.71 -32.17 28.12
C TYR A 211 -7.25 -32.00 28.55
N GLY A 212 -6.64 -30.86 28.23
CA GLY A 212 -5.29 -30.53 28.69
C GLY A 212 -4.84 -29.13 28.30
N ASN A 213 -3.65 -28.74 28.75
CA ASN A 213 -3.03 -27.47 28.37
C ASN A 213 -2.24 -27.58 27.04
N GLU A 214 -1.99 -28.80 26.57
CA GLU A 214 -1.17 -29.09 25.40
C GLU A 214 -1.87 -30.11 24.50
N LEU A 215 -1.96 -29.80 23.20
CA LEU A 215 -2.43 -30.74 22.19
C LEU A 215 -1.26 -31.61 21.73
N THR A 216 -1.50 -32.90 21.53
CA THR A 216 -0.47 -33.83 21.05
C THR A 216 -0.65 -34.14 19.57
N LEU A 217 0.37 -33.82 18.78
CA LEU A 217 0.45 -34.06 17.35
C LEU A 217 1.28 -35.32 17.10
N LYS A 218 0.86 -36.14 16.14
CA LYS A 218 1.58 -37.36 15.73
C LYS A 218 2.00 -37.22 14.27
N CYS A 219 3.21 -37.66 13.94
CA CYS A 219 3.62 -37.70 12.54
C CYS A 219 3.03 -38.95 11.84
N GLU A 220 2.36 -38.76 10.70
CA GLU A 220 1.80 -39.87 9.91
C GLU A 220 2.88 -40.78 9.29
N VAL A 221 4.08 -40.24 9.06
CA VAL A 221 5.22 -40.98 8.49
C VAL A 221 6.01 -41.69 9.60
N HIS A 222 6.38 -40.96 10.65
CA HIS A 222 7.16 -41.47 11.79
C HIS A 222 6.26 -41.57 13.02
N ARG A 223 5.56 -42.70 13.17
CA ARG A 223 4.55 -42.90 14.23
C ARG A 223 5.11 -42.76 15.65
N ASP A 224 6.40 -42.93 15.84
CA ASP A 224 7.09 -42.80 17.13
C ASP A 224 7.39 -41.33 17.50
N SER A 225 7.25 -40.40 16.55
CA SER A 225 7.50 -38.97 16.79
C SER A 225 6.19 -38.25 17.18
N ILE A 226 6.16 -37.80 18.43
CA ILE A 226 5.03 -37.06 19.03
C ILE A 226 5.51 -35.66 19.41
N THR A 227 4.75 -34.64 19.01
CA THR A 227 5.04 -33.24 19.33
C THR A 227 3.90 -32.68 20.19
N LYS A 228 4.22 -32.11 21.35
CA LYS A 228 3.23 -31.42 22.18
C LYS A 228 3.23 -29.93 21.83
N VAL A 229 2.05 -29.36 21.62
CA VAL A 229 1.88 -27.95 21.24
C VAL A 229 0.89 -27.24 22.17
N SER A 230 1.30 -26.09 22.70
CA SER A 230 0.50 -25.22 23.55
C SER A 230 0.46 -23.78 23.04
N LYS A 231 1.52 -23.35 22.35
CA LYS A 231 1.70 -22.01 21.80
C LYS A 231 1.99 -22.05 20.32
N CYS A 232 1.79 -20.91 19.66
CA CYS A 232 2.11 -20.70 18.25
C CYS A 232 3.58 -21.06 17.90
N GLU A 233 4.52 -20.87 18.83
CA GLU A 233 5.94 -21.14 18.59
C GLU A 233 6.29 -22.63 18.56
N ASP A 234 5.46 -23.47 19.20
CA ASP A 234 5.67 -24.92 19.29
C ASP A 234 5.46 -25.61 17.93
N PHE A 235 4.87 -24.89 16.95
CA PHE A 235 4.74 -25.35 15.57
C PHE A 235 5.99 -25.09 14.71
N LYS A 236 6.97 -24.28 15.18
CA LYS A 236 8.21 -23.99 14.42
C LYS A 236 9.00 -25.26 14.04
N PRO A 237 9.17 -26.28 14.92
CA PRO A 237 9.88 -27.50 14.57
C PRO A 237 9.17 -28.38 13.53
N ILE A 238 7.87 -28.20 13.35
CA ILE A 238 7.00 -28.98 12.45
C ILE A 238 6.43 -28.11 11.33
N SER A 239 7.19 -27.13 10.85
CA SER A 239 6.73 -26.13 9.87
C SER A 239 6.24 -26.71 8.54
N GLU A 240 6.71 -27.92 8.21
CA GLU A 240 6.38 -28.69 6.99
C GLU A 240 5.30 -29.77 7.23
N GLY A 241 4.69 -29.79 8.42
CA GLY A 241 3.61 -30.72 8.80
C GLY A 241 4.09 -32.10 9.27
N GLY A 242 5.32 -32.51 8.99
CA GLY A 242 5.85 -33.77 9.54
C GLY A 242 6.51 -33.62 10.92
N CYS A 243 7.58 -34.38 11.13
CA CYS A 243 8.43 -34.30 12.32
C CYS A 243 9.80 -33.73 11.97
N THR A 244 10.72 -33.63 12.93
CA THR A 244 12.07 -33.08 12.73
C THR A 244 13.07 -34.02 12.01
N ILE A 245 12.65 -35.25 11.69
CA ILE A 245 13.48 -36.24 10.99
C ILE A 245 13.55 -35.88 9.50
N LEU A 246 14.69 -36.10 8.85
CA LEU A 246 14.83 -35.90 7.40
C LEU A 246 14.00 -36.93 6.63
N CYS A 247 13.40 -36.51 5.52
CA CYS A 247 12.59 -37.39 4.66
C CYS A 247 13.44 -38.52 4.05
N ASN A 248 14.59 -38.17 3.46
CA ASN A 248 15.56 -39.11 2.87
C ASN A 248 14.98 -40.13 1.86
N ASP A 249 13.79 -39.88 1.30
CA ASP A 249 13.17 -40.72 0.28
C ASP A 249 13.81 -40.49 -1.11
N LEU A 250 13.82 -41.53 -1.93
CA LEU A 250 14.39 -41.49 -3.28
C LEU A 250 13.46 -40.74 -4.25
N MET A 251 13.90 -39.58 -4.74
CA MET A 251 13.15 -38.81 -5.75
C MET A 251 13.32 -39.40 -7.16
N LYS A 252 12.38 -39.09 -8.07
CA LYS A 252 12.42 -39.54 -9.49
C LYS A 252 13.71 -39.17 -10.24
N CYS A 253 14.44 -38.15 -9.77
CA CYS A 253 15.72 -37.77 -10.35
C CYS A 253 16.93 -38.60 -9.88
N GLY A 254 16.72 -39.59 -9.01
CA GLY A 254 17.77 -40.44 -8.44
C GLY A 254 18.49 -39.85 -7.23
N HIS A 255 18.08 -38.67 -6.75
CA HIS A 255 18.61 -38.04 -5.54
C HIS A 255 17.71 -38.29 -4.34
N TYR A 256 18.29 -38.35 -3.13
CA TYR A 256 17.54 -38.45 -1.88
C TYR A 256 17.01 -37.07 -1.44
N CYS A 257 15.79 -37.04 -0.90
CA CYS A 257 15.17 -35.82 -0.40
C CYS A 257 15.86 -35.32 0.88
N SER A 258 16.41 -34.11 0.81
CA SER A 258 17.07 -33.44 1.94
C SER A 258 16.13 -32.60 2.81
N SER A 259 14.83 -32.58 2.51
CA SER A 259 13.85 -31.83 3.29
C SER A 259 13.53 -32.54 4.61
N ILE A 260 13.10 -31.76 5.60
CA ILE A 260 12.49 -32.27 6.83
C ILE A 260 11.20 -33.03 6.46
N CYS A 261 10.85 -34.06 7.23
CA CYS A 261 9.68 -34.90 7.00
C CYS A 261 8.44 -34.05 6.72
N HIS A 262 7.73 -34.41 5.66
CA HIS A 262 6.55 -33.71 5.15
C HIS A 262 5.53 -34.76 4.69
N VAL A 263 4.25 -34.39 4.68
CA VAL A 263 3.14 -35.30 4.34
C VAL A 263 2.46 -34.91 3.01
N TYR A 264 2.47 -33.62 2.67
CA TYR A 264 1.73 -33.07 1.54
C TYR A 264 2.28 -33.42 0.13
N ASP A 265 3.52 -33.91 0.00
CA ASP A 265 4.10 -34.32 -1.30
C ASP A 265 4.96 -35.58 -1.18
N ARG A 266 4.38 -36.64 -0.62
CA ARG A 266 5.10 -37.90 -0.33
C ARG A 266 5.78 -38.51 -1.57
N GLU A 267 5.19 -38.33 -2.75
CA GLU A 267 5.73 -38.85 -4.01
C GLU A 267 6.76 -37.92 -4.66
N HIS A 268 7.01 -36.73 -4.09
CA HIS A 268 7.95 -35.71 -4.58
C HIS A 268 7.71 -35.37 -6.06
N THR A 269 6.44 -35.20 -6.44
CA THR A 269 6.04 -35.01 -7.83
C THR A 269 5.62 -33.58 -8.13
N THR A 270 5.18 -32.84 -7.11
CA THR A 270 4.39 -31.63 -7.34
C THR A 270 5.00 -30.39 -6.69
N PHE A 271 5.47 -30.49 -5.45
CA PHE A 271 5.83 -29.35 -4.63
C PHE A 271 7.32 -29.31 -4.24
N ILE A 272 7.94 -30.47 -4.00
CA ILE A 272 9.35 -30.55 -3.60
C ILE A 272 10.22 -30.81 -4.82
N THR A 273 11.16 -29.91 -5.05
CA THR A 273 12.08 -29.97 -6.19
C THR A 273 13.51 -30.21 -5.73
N CYS A 274 14.24 -31.03 -6.49
CA CYS A 274 15.60 -31.41 -6.13
C CYS A 274 16.58 -30.24 -6.26
N GLN A 275 17.19 -29.85 -5.13
CA GLN A 275 18.16 -28.75 -5.07
C GLN A 275 19.61 -29.19 -5.33
N ASN A 276 19.85 -30.50 -5.48
CA ASN A 276 21.20 -31.03 -5.76
C ASN A 276 21.67 -30.65 -7.19
N PRO A 277 22.99 -30.56 -7.41
CA PRO A 277 23.55 -30.36 -8.75
C PRO A 277 23.08 -31.47 -9.70
N CYS A 278 22.86 -31.12 -10.96
CA CYS A 278 22.35 -32.05 -11.93
C CYS A 278 23.45 -33.04 -12.36
N ASN A 279 23.23 -34.34 -12.12
CA ASN A 279 24.13 -35.41 -12.58
C ASN A 279 23.91 -35.81 -14.06
N ARG A 280 23.08 -35.08 -14.82
CA ARG A 280 22.80 -35.40 -16.23
C ARG A 280 23.89 -34.83 -17.14
N THR A 281 24.29 -35.60 -18.14
CA THR A 281 25.19 -35.18 -19.21
C THR A 281 24.44 -35.05 -20.53
N CYS A 282 24.91 -34.17 -21.43
CA CYS A 282 24.40 -34.13 -22.80
C CYS A 282 24.94 -35.31 -23.64
N GLU A 283 24.44 -35.48 -24.87
CA GLU A 283 24.89 -36.55 -25.79
C GLU A 283 26.42 -36.55 -26.05
N ASN A 284 27.08 -35.40 -25.88
CA ASN A 284 28.54 -35.26 -25.98
C ASN A 284 29.26 -35.29 -24.61
N ASN A 285 28.62 -35.84 -23.58
CA ASN A 285 29.17 -36.02 -22.23
C ASN A 285 29.57 -34.75 -21.47
N HIS A 286 29.02 -33.58 -21.82
CA HIS A 286 29.23 -32.37 -21.02
C HIS A 286 28.35 -32.38 -19.76
N PRO A 287 28.91 -32.13 -18.56
CA PRO A 287 28.15 -32.08 -17.31
C PRO A 287 27.24 -30.85 -17.27
N CYS A 288 26.03 -31.02 -16.72
CA CYS A 288 25.11 -29.92 -16.51
C CYS A 288 25.48 -29.14 -15.24
N GLU A 289 25.73 -27.83 -15.36
CA GLU A 289 26.04 -26.95 -14.21
C GLU A 289 24.78 -26.45 -13.47
N LYS A 290 23.58 -26.82 -13.94
CA LYS A 290 22.32 -26.35 -13.37
C LYS A 290 21.86 -27.25 -12.21
N GLN A 291 20.93 -26.75 -11.40
CA GLN A 291 20.25 -27.54 -10.37
C GLN A 291 19.34 -28.59 -11.02
N CYS A 292 19.22 -29.77 -10.39
CA CYS A 292 18.44 -30.89 -10.91
C CYS A 292 16.95 -30.55 -11.15
N ALA A 293 16.38 -29.65 -10.34
CA ALA A 293 15.02 -29.14 -10.49
C ALA A 293 14.77 -28.36 -11.79
N THR A 294 15.82 -27.74 -12.35
CA THR A 294 15.70 -26.92 -13.55
C THR A 294 15.89 -27.76 -14.80
N ASP A 295 15.10 -27.48 -15.84
CA ASP A 295 15.29 -28.14 -17.12
C ASP A 295 16.71 -27.87 -17.65
N CYS A 296 17.42 -28.94 -17.98
CA CYS A 296 18.81 -28.88 -18.43
C CYS A 296 18.90 -28.05 -19.71
N GLY A 297 17.86 -28.11 -20.55
CA GLY A 297 17.78 -27.40 -21.82
C GLY A 297 18.89 -27.79 -22.78
N ASP A 298 19.04 -27.00 -23.84
CA ASP A 298 20.05 -27.25 -24.86
C ASP A 298 21.47 -26.93 -24.36
N CYS A 299 22.43 -27.80 -24.68
CA CYS A 299 23.83 -27.63 -24.30
C CYS A 299 24.46 -26.45 -25.08
N MET A 300 24.91 -25.43 -24.36
CA MET A 300 25.50 -24.19 -24.91
C MET A 300 27.04 -24.20 -24.93
N VAL A 301 27.68 -25.30 -24.54
CA VAL A 301 29.14 -25.43 -24.57
C VAL A 301 29.63 -25.26 -26.03
N PRO A 302 30.54 -24.32 -26.31
CA PRO A 302 31.05 -24.09 -27.66
C PRO A 302 31.92 -25.27 -28.12
N MET A 303 31.64 -25.79 -29.32
CA MET A 303 32.44 -26.83 -29.96
C MET A 303 32.80 -26.42 -31.38
N LEU A 304 34.06 -26.65 -31.77
CA LEU A 304 34.50 -26.52 -33.15
C LEU A 304 33.91 -27.66 -34.00
N LYS A 305 33.00 -27.32 -34.93
CA LYS A 305 32.39 -28.28 -35.85
C LYS A 305 32.73 -27.93 -37.30
N THR A 306 33.00 -28.95 -38.11
CA THR A 306 33.22 -28.81 -39.56
C THR A 306 31.87 -28.85 -40.28
N LEU A 307 31.55 -27.77 -41.00
CA LEU A 307 30.31 -27.64 -41.78
C LEU A 307 30.37 -28.47 -43.07
N THR A 308 29.22 -28.78 -43.67
CA THR A 308 29.12 -29.56 -44.92
C THR A 308 29.82 -28.91 -46.12
N CYS A 309 30.06 -27.60 -46.08
CA CYS A 309 30.84 -26.87 -47.08
C CYS A 309 32.36 -26.91 -46.85
N GLY A 310 32.84 -27.63 -45.82
CA GLY A 310 34.27 -27.81 -45.50
C GLY A 310 34.88 -26.75 -44.57
N HIS A 311 34.12 -25.73 -44.13
CA HIS A 311 34.60 -24.67 -43.24
C HIS A 311 34.40 -25.03 -41.76
N GLN A 312 35.31 -24.57 -40.88
CA GLN A 312 35.20 -24.74 -39.43
C GLN A 312 34.43 -23.57 -38.79
N ALA A 313 33.46 -23.86 -37.94
CA ALA A 313 32.72 -22.87 -37.18
C ALA A 313 32.55 -23.31 -35.72
N GLU A 314 32.71 -22.36 -34.80
CA GLU A 314 32.46 -22.57 -33.38
C GLU A 314 30.95 -22.49 -33.13
N LEU A 315 30.33 -23.62 -32.79
CA LEU A 315 28.88 -23.75 -32.64
C LEU A 315 28.54 -24.34 -31.27
N PRO A 316 27.41 -23.94 -30.65
CA PRO A 316 26.92 -24.60 -29.45
C PRO A 316 26.70 -26.10 -29.67
N CYS A 317 27.00 -26.92 -28.66
CA CYS A 317 26.94 -28.38 -28.70
C CYS A 317 25.64 -28.94 -29.33
N HIS A 318 24.48 -28.38 -29.01
CA HIS A 318 23.16 -28.82 -29.52
C HIS A 318 22.91 -28.51 -31.02
N VAL A 319 23.66 -27.58 -31.63
CA VAL A 319 23.44 -27.17 -33.02
C VAL A 319 24.10 -28.16 -33.99
N ASP A 320 23.31 -28.80 -34.84
CA ASP A 320 23.80 -29.72 -35.87
C ASP A 320 24.51 -28.96 -37.01
N SER A 321 25.69 -29.45 -37.41
CA SER A 321 26.54 -28.87 -38.46
C SER A 321 25.91 -28.96 -39.86
N LYS A 322 24.90 -29.81 -40.06
CA LYS A 322 24.21 -29.97 -41.36
C LYS A 322 23.25 -28.82 -41.71
N ASN A 323 22.63 -28.20 -40.71
CA ASN A 323 21.58 -27.18 -40.91
C ASN A 323 22.09 -25.74 -40.79
N PHE A 324 23.37 -25.55 -40.44
CA PHE A 324 23.95 -24.23 -40.24
C PHE A 324 24.41 -23.61 -41.56
N LYS A 325 23.93 -22.39 -41.87
CA LYS A 325 24.27 -21.66 -43.09
C LYS A 325 25.63 -20.99 -42.96
N CYS A 326 26.62 -21.49 -43.68
CA CYS A 326 27.99 -20.97 -43.65
C CYS A 326 28.07 -19.51 -44.13
N ILE A 327 28.59 -18.61 -43.30
CA ILE A 327 28.70 -17.16 -43.55
C ILE A 327 30.04 -16.72 -44.18
N GLU A 328 30.98 -17.66 -44.39
CA GLU A 328 32.22 -17.46 -45.13
C GLU A 328 31.94 -16.91 -46.55
N LYS A 329 32.78 -15.97 -47.00
CA LYS A 329 32.62 -15.29 -48.29
C LYS A 329 33.48 -15.97 -49.35
N VAL A 330 32.85 -16.43 -50.43
CA VAL A 330 33.50 -17.13 -51.56
C VAL A 330 33.27 -16.38 -52.88
N GLU A 331 34.31 -16.31 -53.71
CA GLU A 331 34.28 -15.67 -55.04
C GLU A 331 33.79 -16.66 -56.10
N ILE A 332 32.83 -16.25 -56.94
CA ILE A 332 32.29 -17.07 -58.04
C ILE A 332 32.20 -16.28 -59.35
N THR A 333 32.20 -17.00 -60.49
CA THR A 333 32.04 -16.43 -61.84
C THR A 333 30.68 -16.80 -62.42
N LEU A 334 29.93 -15.85 -62.97
CA LEU A 334 28.57 -16.07 -63.52
C LEU A 334 28.64 -16.64 -64.95
N GLU A 335 28.06 -17.82 -65.20
CA GLU A 335 28.19 -18.57 -66.47
C GLU A 335 27.65 -17.86 -67.73
N LYS A 336 26.58 -17.05 -67.61
CA LYS A 336 25.93 -16.42 -68.79
C LYS A 336 26.57 -15.12 -69.27
N CYS A 337 27.19 -14.37 -68.37
CA CYS A 337 27.78 -13.05 -68.68
C CYS A 337 29.28 -12.95 -68.38
N GLY A 338 29.89 -13.98 -67.76
CA GLY A 338 31.34 -14.11 -67.57
C GLY A 338 31.95 -13.28 -66.42
N HIS A 339 31.16 -12.52 -65.67
CA HIS A 339 31.67 -11.62 -64.62
C HIS A 339 31.83 -12.30 -63.24
N LYS A 340 32.85 -11.87 -62.46
CA LYS A 340 33.14 -12.35 -61.10
C LYS A 340 32.39 -11.57 -60.02
N THR A 341 31.92 -12.25 -58.98
CA THR A 341 31.24 -11.64 -57.83
C THR A 341 31.50 -12.43 -56.53
N ILE A 342 31.44 -11.74 -55.38
CA ILE A 342 31.69 -12.33 -54.06
C ILE A 342 30.34 -12.55 -53.37
N LYS A 343 30.07 -13.78 -52.93
CA LYS A 343 28.84 -14.14 -52.20
C LYS A 343 29.13 -14.91 -50.92
N LYS A 344 28.16 -14.97 -50.01
CA LYS A 344 28.23 -15.90 -48.88
C LYS A 344 28.01 -17.32 -49.37
N CYS A 345 28.72 -18.29 -48.79
CA CYS A 345 28.74 -19.68 -49.24
C CYS A 345 27.33 -20.30 -49.45
N TYR A 346 26.32 -19.95 -48.64
CA TYR A 346 24.96 -20.49 -48.75
C TYR A 346 24.07 -19.89 -49.86
N GLU A 347 24.44 -18.78 -50.50
CA GLU A 347 23.58 -18.08 -51.47
C GLU A 347 23.66 -18.70 -52.88
N LYS A 348 22.52 -19.12 -53.47
CA LYS A 348 22.51 -19.90 -54.73
C LYS A 348 22.34 -19.09 -56.04
N LYS A 349 21.86 -17.83 -56.04
CA LYS A 349 21.65 -17.05 -57.30
C LYS A 349 21.94 -15.53 -57.14
N PRO A 350 23.10 -15.02 -57.60
CA PRO A 350 23.39 -13.58 -57.63
C PRO A 350 23.00 -12.92 -58.97
N LYS A 351 22.58 -11.63 -58.94
CA LYS A 351 22.33 -10.80 -60.14
C LYS A 351 23.61 -10.08 -60.58
N CYS A 352 23.81 -9.91 -61.89
CA CYS A 352 24.93 -9.16 -62.43
C CYS A 352 24.69 -7.65 -62.26
N THR A 353 25.63 -6.94 -61.62
CA THR A 353 25.57 -5.47 -61.45
C THR A 353 26.55 -4.73 -62.36
N THR A 354 27.18 -5.43 -63.30
CA THR A 354 28.11 -4.84 -64.27
C THR A 354 27.32 -4.08 -65.34
N LYS A 355 27.77 -2.86 -65.70
CA LYS A 355 27.09 -1.96 -66.66
C LYS A 355 27.17 -2.48 -68.11
N CYS A 356 26.10 -2.31 -68.89
CA CYS A 356 26.10 -2.61 -70.33
C CYS A 356 26.94 -1.58 -71.11
N THR A 357 27.73 -2.03 -72.10
CA THR A 357 28.68 -1.18 -72.85
C THR A 357 28.33 -0.97 -74.33
N ASP A 358 27.16 -1.42 -74.78
CA ASP A 358 26.75 -1.36 -76.19
C ASP A 358 26.31 0.07 -76.61
N ARG A 359 26.58 0.45 -77.88
CA ARG A 359 26.29 1.79 -78.44
C ARG A 359 25.01 1.79 -79.28
N LEU A 360 24.13 2.76 -79.02
CA LEU A 360 22.87 3.00 -79.74
C LEU A 360 23.12 3.72 -81.07
N GLN A 361 22.18 3.64 -82.03
CA GLN A 361 22.30 4.26 -83.35
C GLN A 361 22.45 5.80 -83.34
N CYS A 362 22.02 6.50 -82.28
CA CYS A 362 22.28 7.93 -82.10
C CYS A 362 23.71 8.26 -81.59
N GLY A 363 24.59 7.26 -81.49
CA GLY A 363 25.99 7.38 -81.05
C GLY A 363 26.22 7.39 -79.53
N HIS A 364 25.18 7.21 -78.71
CA HIS A 364 25.29 7.21 -77.24
C HIS A 364 25.38 5.79 -76.66
N ALA A 365 26.16 5.61 -75.60
CA ALA A 365 26.26 4.34 -74.86
C ALA A 365 25.02 4.09 -73.97
N CYS A 366 24.58 2.82 -73.93
CA CYS A 366 23.58 2.33 -73.00
C CYS A 366 24.08 2.47 -71.55
N ASN A 367 23.20 2.78 -70.59
CA ASN A 367 23.62 3.11 -69.21
C ASN A 367 22.84 2.33 -68.13
N ILE A 368 22.18 1.24 -68.51
CA ILE A 368 21.55 0.32 -67.58
C ILE A 368 22.46 -0.89 -67.31
N ASP A 369 22.16 -1.63 -66.23
CA ASP A 369 22.91 -2.83 -65.87
C ASP A 369 22.76 -3.90 -66.97
N CYS A 370 23.68 -4.86 -67.02
CA CYS A 370 23.69 -5.90 -68.04
C CYS A 370 22.31 -6.59 -68.14
N HIS A 371 21.62 -6.38 -69.27
CA HIS A 371 20.23 -6.79 -69.51
C HIS A 371 20.11 -7.69 -70.75
N LYS A 372 21.19 -8.42 -71.07
CA LYS A 372 21.24 -9.40 -72.18
C LYS A 372 20.18 -10.50 -72.07
N ASP A 373 19.61 -10.72 -70.89
CA ASP A 373 18.52 -11.67 -70.67
C ASP A 373 17.13 -11.11 -71.09
N ASP A 374 16.93 -9.78 -71.18
CA ASP A 374 15.61 -9.14 -71.39
C ASP A 374 15.45 -8.33 -72.70
N ASP A 375 16.47 -7.61 -73.17
CA ASP A 375 16.45 -6.88 -74.47
C ASP A 375 17.82 -6.92 -75.16
N PRO A 376 18.14 -8.01 -75.90
CA PRO A 376 19.47 -8.22 -76.46
C PRO A 376 19.81 -7.33 -77.68
N THR A 377 18.84 -6.66 -78.33
CA THR A 377 19.07 -5.87 -79.55
C THR A 377 18.80 -4.37 -79.42
N HIS A 378 18.32 -3.89 -78.26
CA HIS A 378 18.09 -2.47 -77.96
C HIS A 378 17.08 -1.75 -78.89
N GLU A 379 16.19 -2.48 -79.57
CA GLU A 379 15.21 -1.89 -80.49
C GLU A 379 14.08 -1.13 -79.78
N LYS A 380 13.86 -1.38 -78.48
CA LYS A 380 12.79 -0.77 -77.69
C LYS A 380 13.23 0.50 -76.92
N PHE A 381 14.52 0.86 -76.96
CA PHE A 381 15.08 1.94 -76.12
C PHE A 381 15.27 3.28 -76.85
N ILE A 382 14.59 4.35 -76.41
CA ILE A 382 14.63 5.71 -77.00
C ILE A 382 15.62 6.62 -76.25
N CYS A 383 16.50 7.32 -76.97
CA CYS A 383 17.51 8.18 -76.37
C CYS A 383 16.97 9.57 -75.99
N LEU A 384 16.75 9.78 -74.69
CA LEU A 384 16.29 11.04 -74.12
C LEU A 384 17.43 12.01 -73.75
N LYS A 385 18.67 11.71 -74.17
CA LYS A 385 19.83 12.56 -73.89
C LYS A 385 19.75 13.87 -74.70
N PRO A 386 20.28 14.98 -74.16
CA PRO A 386 20.27 16.29 -74.82
C PRO A 386 21.05 16.26 -76.15
N CYS A 387 20.63 17.06 -77.14
CA CYS A 387 21.28 17.11 -78.45
C CYS A 387 22.74 17.59 -78.32
N SER A 388 23.69 16.86 -78.93
CA SER A 388 25.12 17.16 -78.85
C SER A 388 25.61 18.18 -79.88
N LYS A 389 24.72 18.75 -80.72
CA LYS A 389 25.08 19.72 -81.78
C LYS A 389 25.18 21.16 -81.23
N LEU A 390 26.12 21.94 -81.78
CA LEU A 390 26.43 23.30 -81.32
C LEU A 390 25.50 24.36 -81.95
N ASN A 391 25.20 25.42 -81.20
CA ASN A 391 24.51 26.59 -81.71
C ASN A 391 25.47 27.41 -82.59
N ILE A 392 24.97 27.89 -83.73
CA ILE A 392 25.78 28.53 -84.77
C ILE A 392 26.47 29.81 -84.25
N ASN A 393 27.75 29.99 -84.61
CA ASN A 393 28.64 31.13 -84.29
C ASN A 393 28.75 31.49 -82.80
N CYS A 394 29.08 30.50 -81.98
CA CYS A 394 29.42 30.73 -80.57
C CYS A 394 30.83 30.23 -80.24
N SER A 395 31.71 31.13 -79.80
CA SER A 395 33.12 30.86 -79.53
C SER A 395 33.40 30.12 -78.21
N GLN A 396 32.36 29.69 -77.48
CA GLN A 396 32.45 28.83 -76.28
C GLN A 396 31.52 27.60 -76.37
N ASP A 397 31.36 27.04 -77.57
CA ASP A 397 30.73 25.72 -77.79
C ASP A 397 29.39 25.51 -77.06
N HIS A 398 28.51 26.52 -77.08
CA HIS A 398 27.21 26.38 -76.45
C HIS A 398 26.32 25.41 -77.23
N LYS A 399 25.99 24.31 -76.54
CA LYS A 399 25.16 23.23 -77.05
C LYS A 399 23.70 23.64 -77.18
N CYS A 400 23.07 23.14 -78.23
CA CYS A 400 21.64 23.27 -78.42
C CYS A 400 20.87 22.65 -77.25
N LYS A 401 19.99 23.43 -76.62
CA LYS A 401 19.20 22.95 -75.47
C LYS A 401 17.96 22.14 -75.84
N LYS A 402 17.79 21.78 -77.12
CA LYS A 402 16.71 20.90 -77.54
C LYS A 402 17.10 19.43 -77.37
N LYS A 403 16.11 18.55 -77.24
CA LYS A 403 16.37 17.09 -77.12
C LYS A 403 16.94 16.57 -78.44
N CYS A 404 17.65 15.44 -78.42
CA CYS A 404 18.36 14.93 -79.60
C CYS A 404 17.49 14.72 -80.85
N TYR A 405 16.16 14.71 -80.71
CA TYR A 405 15.20 14.62 -81.81
C TYR A 405 14.73 15.99 -82.42
N GLU A 406 15.29 17.16 -82.03
CA GLU A 406 14.84 18.54 -82.44
C GLU A 406 15.99 19.49 -82.98
N LYS A 407 15.74 20.52 -83.86
CA LYS A 407 16.74 21.43 -84.59
C LYS A 407 17.04 22.86 -83.96
N CYS A 408 18.23 23.51 -84.18
CA CYS A 408 18.91 24.56 -83.30
C CYS A 408 19.32 26.00 -83.88
N SER A 409 19.63 27.07 -83.05
CA SER A 409 19.98 28.51 -83.42
C SER A 409 20.85 29.39 -82.40
N ASN A 410 21.34 30.64 -82.73
CA ASN A 410 22.42 31.50 -82.09
C ASN A 410 22.29 32.01 -80.60
N CYS A 411 23.42 32.38 -79.93
CA CYS A 411 23.54 32.51 -78.46
C CYS A 411 23.58 33.94 -77.85
N ALA A 412 22.46 34.40 -77.26
CA ALA A 412 22.35 35.65 -76.49
C ALA A 412 22.40 35.44 -74.96
N MET A 413 23.08 34.37 -74.52
CA MET A 413 23.00 33.89 -73.15
C MET A 413 23.75 34.79 -72.16
N LYS A 414 23.00 35.36 -71.22
CA LYS A 414 23.53 35.74 -69.91
C LYS A 414 23.80 34.44 -69.16
N VAL A 415 25.08 34.15 -68.90
CA VAL A 415 25.53 32.93 -68.25
C VAL A 415 25.89 33.21 -66.81
N ASP A 416 25.60 32.24 -65.97
CA ASP A 416 25.91 32.32 -64.57
C ASP A 416 27.34 31.79 -64.40
N LYS A 417 28.28 32.69 -64.06
CA LYS A 417 29.68 32.30 -63.86
C LYS A 417 29.87 31.79 -62.43
N LEU A 418 30.41 30.58 -62.32
CA LEU A 418 30.67 29.89 -61.05
C LEU A 418 31.94 30.47 -60.43
N LEU A 419 31.82 31.06 -59.25
CA LEU A 419 32.98 31.54 -58.50
C LEU A 419 33.69 30.34 -57.85
N GLU A 420 35.00 30.44 -57.58
CA GLU A 420 35.81 29.33 -57.03
C GLU A 420 35.27 28.74 -55.71
N CYS A 421 34.47 29.50 -54.96
CA CYS A 421 33.76 29.02 -53.77
C CYS A 421 32.57 28.08 -54.04
N GLY A 422 32.25 27.79 -55.31
CA GLY A 422 31.21 26.85 -55.74
C GLY A 422 29.80 27.44 -55.85
N HIS A 423 29.63 28.76 -55.74
CA HIS A 423 28.35 29.44 -55.91
C HIS A 423 28.25 30.16 -57.25
N LEU A 424 27.03 30.16 -57.80
CA LEU A 424 26.70 30.61 -59.15
C LEU A 424 26.20 32.07 -59.09
N LYS A 425 26.94 33.05 -59.63
CA LYS A 425 26.46 34.44 -59.74
C LYS A 425 25.68 34.59 -61.04
N LYS A 426 24.38 34.87 -60.95
CA LYS A 426 23.49 34.85 -62.12
C LYS A 426 23.50 36.15 -62.93
N SER A 427 23.27 36.01 -64.23
CA SER A 427 23.07 37.10 -65.21
C SER A 427 24.30 37.93 -65.60
N VAL A 428 25.46 37.28 -65.81
CA VAL A 428 26.65 37.91 -66.42
C VAL A 428 26.66 37.58 -67.91
N LYS A 429 27.03 38.49 -68.81
CA LYS A 429 27.02 38.15 -70.25
C LYS A 429 28.10 37.10 -70.52
N CYS A 430 27.84 36.15 -71.43
CA CYS A 430 28.79 35.07 -71.72
C CYS A 430 30.17 35.54 -72.21
N SER A 431 30.29 36.80 -72.57
CA SER A 431 31.51 37.48 -72.96
C SER A 431 32.41 37.98 -71.79
N ASP A 432 31.99 38.00 -70.52
CA ASP A 432 32.67 38.82 -69.46
C ASP A 432 33.42 37.99 -68.37
N ASP A 433 34.64 38.35 -67.92
CA ASP A 433 35.59 37.50 -67.14
C ASP A 433 35.37 37.41 -65.59
N ILE A 434 35.85 36.32 -64.93
CA ILE A 434 35.38 35.77 -63.63
C ILE A 434 36.17 36.25 -62.39
N LYS A 435 37.44 36.67 -62.50
CA LYS A 435 38.30 36.94 -61.32
C LYS A 435 37.91 38.15 -60.45
N ASN A 436 37.06 39.05 -60.95
CA ASN A 436 36.70 40.31 -60.26
C ASN A 436 35.34 40.27 -59.52
N ILE A 437 34.79 39.10 -59.16
CA ILE A 437 33.40 38.96 -58.67
C ILE A 437 33.33 38.23 -57.30
N GLN A 438 32.74 38.82 -56.25
CA GLN A 438 32.59 38.24 -54.89
C GLN A 438 31.21 37.56 -54.62
N CYS A 439 31.18 36.51 -53.76
CA CYS A 439 30.01 35.66 -53.48
C CYS A 439 29.05 36.22 -52.39
N SER A 440 27.76 35.95 -52.50
CA SER A 440 26.68 36.58 -51.68
C SER A 440 26.43 35.87 -50.32
N LYS A 441 26.23 36.68 -49.26
CA LYS A 441 26.29 36.34 -47.81
C LYS A 441 25.29 35.29 -47.24
N HIS A 442 24.51 34.57 -48.04
CA HIS A 442 23.41 33.73 -47.51
C HIS A 442 23.43 32.23 -47.90
N LEU A 443 24.45 31.74 -48.62
CA LEU A 443 24.47 30.36 -49.13
C LEU A 443 25.24 29.35 -48.21
N PRO A 444 24.74 28.11 -48.02
CA PRO A 444 25.36 27.08 -47.18
C PRO A 444 26.61 26.42 -47.82
N CYS A 445 27.59 26.06 -47.01
CA CYS A 445 28.92 25.58 -47.41
C CYS A 445 28.92 24.07 -47.72
N ASN A 446 29.43 23.67 -48.89
CA ASN A 446 29.51 22.27 -49.33
C ASN A 446 30.85 21.57 -49.06
N ARG A 447 31.72 22.14 -48.21
CA ARG A 447 33.05 21.55 -47.90
C ARG A 447 32.92 20.33 -46.95
N LYS A 448 33.69 19.28 -47.22
CA LYS A 448 33.88 18.12 -46.30
C LYS A 448 35.04 18.43 -45.34
N LEU A 449 34.82 18.23 -44.04
CA LEU A 449 35.81 18.48 -42.98
C LEU A 449 36.77 17.29 -42.81
N LYS A 450 37.98 17.53 -42.27
CA LYS A 450 39.04 16.51 -42.09
C LYS A 450 38.60 15.29 -41.24
N CYS A 451 37.61 15.46 -40.37
CA CYS A 451 36.99 14.39 -39.57
C CYS A 451 35.97 13.52 -40.34
N GLY A 452 35.79 13.74 -41.65
CA GLY A 452 34.92 12.95 -42.53
C GLY A 452 33.47 13.44 -42.67
N HIS A 453 33.04 14.42 -41.87
CA HIS A 453 31.67 14.96 -41.89
C HIS A 453 31.48 16.17 -42.83
N LYS A 454 30.26 16.38 -43.35
CA LYS A 454 29.89 17.54 -44.21
C LYS A 454 29.57 18.79 -43.37
N CYS A 455 30.04 19.97 -43.80
CA CYS A 455 29.77 21.24 -43.12
C CYS A 455 28.29 21.68 -43.28
N GLN A 456 27.71 22.30 -42.24
CA GLN A 456 26.34 22.82 -42.26
C GLN A 456 26.25 24.36 -42.12
N LYS A 457 27.40 25.08 -42.06
CA LYS A 457 27.44 26.56 -41.93
C LYS A 457 27.40 27.28 -43.29
N LYS A 458 27.22 28.61 -43.29
CA LYS A 458 27.25 29.45 -44.51
C LYS A 458 28.67 29.65 -45.03
N CYS A 459 28.84 29.85 -46.34
CA CYS A 459 30.14 29.77 -47.02
C CYS A 459 31.16 30.86 -46.65
N TYR A 460 30.73 31.97 -46.04
CA TYR A 460 31.63 33.03 -45.56
C TYR A 460 32.09 32.81 -44.12
N GLU A 461 31.59 31.78 -43.42
CA GLU A 461 31.93 31.47 -42.02
C GLU A 461 32.87 30.25 -41.95
N ASP A 462 33.81 30.28 -41.00
CA ASP A 462 34.77 29.20 -40.81
C ASP A 462 34.11 27.88 -40.39
N CYS A 463 34.50 26.80 -41.08
CA CYS A 463 33.82 25.50 -41.01
C CYS A 463 34.33 24.68 -39.80
N GLN A 464 33.42 24.34 -38.87
CA GLN A 464 33.68 23.57 -37.63
C GLN A 464 32.76 22.35 -37.53
N CYS A 465 33.21 21.26 -36.88
CA CYS A 465 32.47 20.00 -36.81
C CYS A 465 31.79 19.80 -35.45
N ASN A 466 30.46 19.90 -35.44
CA ASN A 466 29.63 19.72 -34.24
C ASN A 466 28.95 18.32 -34.20
N VAL A 467 29.40 17.36 -34.99
CA VAL A 467 28.80 16.00 -35.03
C VAL A 467 29.10 15.27 -33.72
N ILE A 468 28.05 14.76 -33.08
CA ILE A 468 28.13 14.06 -31.81
C ILE A 468 28.66 12.64 -32.04
N VAL A 469 29.87 12.36 -31.54
CA VAL A 469 30.56 11.06 -31.56
C VAL A 469 30.73 10.52 -30.14
N THR A 470 30.77 9.20 -29.98
CA THR A 470 30.99 8.57 -28.67
C THR A 470 32.49 8.44 -28.41
N LYS A 471 33.02 9.11 -27.38
CA LYS A 471 34.43 9.00 -26.95
C LYS A 471 34.53 8.49 -25.51
N THR A 472 35.61 7.76 -25.19
CA THR A 472 35.86 7.13 -23.87
C THR A 472 36.85 7.96 -23.05
N HIS A 473 36.59 8.18 -21.75
CA HIS A 473 37.50 8.91 -20.86
C HIS A 473 38.73 8.06 -20.49
N PRO A 474 39.97 8.58 -20.61
CA PRO A 474 41.19 7.83 -20.29
C PRO A 474 41.28 7.32 -18.84
N GLU A 475 40.96 8.14 -17.83
CA GLU A 475 41.11 7.76 -16.40
C GLU A 475 39.97 6.92 -15.79
N CYS A 476 38.78 6.89 -16.40
CA CYS A 476 37.64 6.16 -15.82
C CYS A 476 36.91 5.22 -16.79
N GLY A 477 37.36 5.09 -18.04
CA GLY A 477 36.83 4.12 -19.01
C GLY A 477 35.40 4.36 -19.49
N HIS A 478 34.74 5.44 -19.07
CA HIS A 478 33.34 5.71 -19.40
C HIS A 478 33.17 6.44 -20.75
N THR A 479 32.19 5.99 -21.53
CA THR A 479 31.83 6.56 -22.85
C THR A 479 30.77 7.67 -22.78
N ASN A 480 31.03 8.83 -23.38
CA ASN A 480 30.05 9.92 -23.53
C ASN A 480 29.92 10.36 -24.99
N LYS A 481 28.72 10.82 -25.36
CA LYS A 481 28.40 11.37 -26.68
C LYS A 481 28.74 12.86 -26.70
N ILE A 482 29.78 13.27 -27.41
CA ILE A 482 30.28 14.65 -27.48
C ILE A 482 30.59 15.08 -28.91
N GLU A 483 30.66 16.38 -29.16
CA GLU A 483 31.03 16.90 -30.47
C GLU A 483 32.46 16.48 -30.86
N CYS A 484 32.65 16.15 -32.14
CA CYS A 484 33.88 15.59 -32.68
C CYS A 484 35.14 16.42 -32.34
N GLN A 485 35.02 17.75 -32.29
CA GLN A 485 36.10 18.70 -32.06
C GLN A 485 36.50 18.89 -30.58
N THR A 486 35.71 18.40 -29.61
CA THR A 486 36.04 18.60 -28.20
C THR A 486 37.24 17.71 -27.80
N ASN A 487 38.30 18.36 -27.29
CA ASN A 487 39.52 17.68 -26.85
C ASN A 487 39.28 16.99 -25.49
N PRO A 488 39.47 15.65 -25.36
CA PRO A 488 39.14 14.90 -24.14
C PRO A 488 39.98 15.28 -22.91
N GLU A 489 41.17 15.87 -23.08
CA GLU A 489 42.13 16.01 -21.96
C GLU A 489 41.92 17.25 -21.08
N ARG A 490 41.26 18.32 -21.56
CA ARG A 490 41.22 19.60 -20.82
C ARG A 490 39.84 20.04 -20.31
N ASN A 491 38.75 19.40 -20.72
CA ASN A 491 37.39 19.83 -20.35
C ASN A 491 36.41 18.65 -20.15
N PHE A 492 36.92 17.46 -19.83
CA PHE A 492 36.08 16.27 -19.72
C PHE A 492 35.70 16.00 -18.26
N ILE A 493 34.39 16.02 -18.01
CA ILE A 493 33.79 15.79 -16.71
C ILE A 493 32.89 14.56 -16.85
N CYS A 494 33.29 13.43 -16.26
CA CYS A 494 32.46 12.23 -16.30
C CYS A 494 31.26 12.37 -15.35
N LEU A 495 30.05 12.37 -15.93
CA LEU A 495 28.79 12.48 -15.21
C LEU A 495 28.16 11.12 -14.82
N LYS A 496 28.79 10.00 -15.22
CA LYS A 496 28.34 8.65 -14.84
C LYS A 496 28.69 8.34 -13.39
N LYS A 497 27.95 7.40 -12.78
CA LYS A 497 28.21 6.94 -11.40
C LYS A 497 29.64 6.40 -11.31
N CYS A 498 30.35 6.77 -10.26
CA CYS A 498 31.68 6.24 -10.00
C CYS A 498 31.58 4.76 -9.57
N THR A 499 32.48 3.91 -10.04
CA THR A 499 32.57 2.49 -9.64
C THR A 499 33.76 2.24 -8.71
N ARG A 500 34.44 3.30 -8.26
CA ARG A 500 35.59 3.20 -7.35
C ARG A 500 35.10 2.96 -5.92
N THR A 501 35.75 2.05 -5.22
CA THR A 501 35.55 1.82 -3.78
C THR A 501 36.36 2.84 -2.99
N MET A 502 35.73 3.53 -2.04
CA MET A 502 36.39 4.50 -1.15
C MET A 502 37.18 3.79 -0.05
N GLY A 503 38.09 4.50 0.62
CA GLY A 503 38.88 3.95 1.75
C GLY A 503 38.06 3.46 2.95
N CYS A 504 36.76 3.77 3.01
CA CYS A 504 35.81 3.22 3.99
C CYS A 504 35.12 1.91 3.54
N GLY A 505 35.57 1.29 2.43
CA GLY A 505 35.04 0.01 1.92
C GLY A 505 33.75 0.11 1.10
N HIS A 506 33.15 1.29 0.98
CA HIS A 506 31.90 1.51 0.23
C HIS A 506 32.12 1.99 -1.21
N GLU A 507 31.24 1.60 -2.14
CA GLU A 507 31.23 2.09 -3.52
C GLU A 507 30.84 3.58 -3.60
N CYS A 508 31.54 4.34 -4.43
CA CYS A 508 31.31 5.77 -4.57
C CYS A 508 30.01 6.10 -5.33
N ARG A 509 28.97 6.56 -4.62
CA ARG A 509 27.70 7.02 -5.24
C ARG A 509 27.79 8.35 -5.99
N ASN A 510 28.93 9.03 -5.96
CA ASN A 510 29.09 10.32 -6.63
C ASN A 510 29.30 10.16 -8.15
N ARG A 511 29.12 11.26 -8.89
CA ARG A 511 29.54 11.32 -10.29
C ARG A 511 31.06 11.21 -10.34
N CYS A 512 31.58 10.49 -11.33
CA CYS A 512 33.00 10.20 -11.45
C CYS A 512 33.92 11.44 -11.52
N ARG A 513 33.37 12.64 -11.79
CA ARG A 513 34.07 13.94 -11.67
C ARG A 513 34.55 14.27 -10.25
N ASN A 514 33.79 13.86 -9.24
CA ASN A 514 34.02 14.33 -7.87
C ASN A 514 35.08 13.46 -7.20
N GLU A 515 35.96 14.07 -6.41
CA GLU A 515 36.92 13.33 -5.58
C GLU A 515 36.18 12.35 -4.64
N CYS A 516 36.70 11.13 -4.58
CA CYS A 516 36.16 10.06 -3.76
C CYS A 516 36.69 10.20 -2.33
N ASP A 517 36.15 11.18 -1.59
CA ASP A 517 36.53 11.44 -0.21
C ASP A 517 35.74 10.53 0.76
N PRO A 518 36.40 9.59 1.48
CA PRO A 518 35.74 8.71 2.43
C PRO A 518 35.06 9.47 3.58
N LYS A 519 35.52 10.69 3.93
CA LYS A 519 34.89 11.55 4.94
C LYS A 519 33.57 12.18 4.48
N LYS A 520 33.17 12.00 3.21
CA LYS A 520 31.89 12.44 2.66
C LYS A 520 30.98 11.27 2.28
N CYS A 521 31.31 10.06 2.73
CA CYS A 521 30.51 8.87 2.47
C CYS A 521 29.16 8.94 3.20
N LYS A 522 28.07 9.00 2.41
CA LYS A 522 26.67 8.99 2.90
C LYS A 522 26.03 7.61 2.84
N GLU A 523 26.82 6.54 2.82
CA GLU A 523 26.27 5.20 3.03
C GLU A 523 25.85 5.02 4.48
N LEU A 524 24.73 4.33 4.70
CA LEU A 524 24.25 4.03 6.04
C LEU A 524 24.94 2.77 6.55
N ILE A 525 25.64 2.91 7.67
CA ILE A 525 26.20 1.80 8.44
C ILE A 525 25.35 1.60 9.70
N PHE A 526 25.32 0.37 10.24
CA PHE A 526 24.61 0.08 11.47
C PHE A 526 25.58 -0.10 12.65
N LYS A 527 25.18 0.38 13.83
CA LYS A 527 25.81 0.08 15.12
C LYS A 527 24.79 -0.64 16.00
N GLU A 528 25.26 -1.62 16.79
CA GLU A 528 24.42 -2.33 17.75
C GLU A 528 24.21 -1.46 18.99
N LYS A 529 23.07 -0.75 19.03
CA LYS A 529 22.66 0.09 20.14
C LYS A 529 21.15 0.25 20.12
N THR A 530 20.50 0.04 21.26
CA THR A 530 19.04 0.17 21.38
C THR A 530 18.63 1.64 21.25
N LEU A 531 17.87 1.95 20.21
CA LEU A 531 17.30 3.27 19.97
C LEU A 531 16.10 3.54 20.87
N ALA A 532 15.77 4.81 21.10
CA ALA A 532 14.57 5.21 21.84
C ALA A 532 13.25 4.74 21.19
N CYS A 533 13.29 4.32 19.92
CA CYS A 533 12.16 3.68 19.23
C CYS A 533 12.05 2.16 19.49
N GLY A 534 12.86 1.58 20.37
CA GLY A 534 12.85 0.16 20.74
C GLY A 534 13.61 -0.77 19.78
N HIS A 535 14.18 -0.24 18.70
CA HIS A 535 14.93 -1.03 17.72
C HIS A 535 16.41 -1.13 18.09
N SER A 536 17.02 -2.30 17.90
CA SER A 536 18.40 -2.62 18.30
C SER A 536 19.49 -2.15 17.32
N LYS A 537 19.11 -1.66 16.14
CA LYS A 537 20.03 -1.23 15.07
C LYS A 537 19.99 0.28 14.89
N MET A 538 21.11 0.94 15.19
CA MET A 538 21.31 2.37 14.99
C MET A 538 21.94 2.64 13.61
N TRP A 539 21.25 3.39 12.75
CA TRP A 539 21.71 3.72 11.40
C TRP A 539 22.33 5.12 11.34
N VAL A 540 23.60 5.22 10.97
CA VAL A 540 24.34 6.49 10.82
C VAL A 540 25.07 6.53 9.50
N TYR A 541 25.41 7.72 9.00
CA TYR A 541 26.25 7.80 7.81
C TYR A 541 27.68 7.34 8.14
N CYS A 542 28.32 6.69 7.19
CA CYS A 542 29.72 6.26 7.30
C CYS A 542 30.66 7.42 7.65
N CYS A 543 30.41 8.63 7.16
CA CYS A 543 31.18 9.83 7.54
C CYS A 543 30.98 10.29 8.99
N ASP A 544 29.90 9.84 9.63
CA ASP A 544 29.55 10.15 11.01
C ASP A 544 29.81 8.93 11.93
N ALA A 545 30.51 7.90 11.44
CA ALA A 545 30.76 6.66 12.17
C ALA A 545 31.51 6.88 13.49
N ASP A 546 32.44 7.84 13.53
CA ASP A 546 33.27 8.11 14.71
C ASP A 546 32.59 9.07 15.71
N LYS A 547 31.39 9.58 15.39
CA LYS A 547 30.64 10.47 16.29
C LYS A 547 29.74 9.66 17.21
N ASP A 548 29.77 10.03 18.49
CA ASP A 548 28.79 9.55 19.45
C ASP A 548 27.53 10.40 19.37
N PHE A 549 26.41 9.73 19.06
CA PHE A 549 25.09 10.33 19.04
C PHE A 549 24.27 9.81 20.21
N ASP A 550 23.46 10.69 20.79
CA ASP A 550 22.38 10.28 21.67
C ASP A 550 21.36 9.42 20.91
N VAL A 551 20.97 8.29 21.50
CA VAL A 551 19.97 7.34 20.98
C VAL A 551 18.57 7.95 20.88
N SER A 552 18.33 9.03 21.61
CA SER A 552 17.08 9.82 21.55
C SER A 552 17.12 10.89 20.44
N SER A 553 18.29 11.15 19.83
CA SER A 553 18.44 12.24 18.90
C SER A 553 17.60 12.03 17.62
N LYS A 554 16.91 13.10 17.21
CA LYS A 554 16.10 13.16 15.98
C LYS A 554 16.87 12.70 14.73
N TYR A 555 18.18 12.98 14.68
CA TYR A 555 19.05 12.57 13.58
C TYR A 555 19.10 11.05 13.40
N VAL A 556 19.17 10.30 14.51
CA VAL A 556 19.30 8.84 14.52
C VAL A 556 17.93 8.20 14.29
N LEU A 557 16.90 8.67 14.99
CA LEU A 557 15.53 8.17 14.88
C LEU A 557 14.96 8.29 13.45
N ASP A 558 15.22 9.41 12.76
CA ASP A 558 14.77 9.64 11.38
C ASP A 558 15.39 8.66 10.36
N LYS A 559 16.53 8.04 10.69
CA LYS A 559 17.24 7.09 9.81
C LYS A 559 16.97 5.63 10.15
N CYS A 560 16.14 5.35 11.16
CA CYS A 560 15.76 3.99 11.48
C CYS A 560 15.06 3.33 10.28
N ASN A 561 15.65 2.26 9.75
CA ASN A 561 15.20 1.59 8.53
C ASN A 561 14.40 0.30 8.78
N GLU A 562 14.10 -0.01 10.04
CA GLU A 562 13.26 -1.16 10.40
C GLU A 562 11.82 -0.97 9.87
N PRO A 563 11.13 -2.04 9.44
CA PRO A 563 9.80 -1.95 8.85
C PRO A 563 8.75 -1.55 9.90
N CYS A 564 7.78 -0.72 9.52
CA CYS A 564 6.77 -0.21 10.45
C CYS A 564 5.73 -1.26 10.83
N LEU A 565 5.25 -2.06 9.86
CA LEU A 565 4.32 -3.20 10.03
C LEU A 565 3.03 -2.90 10.81
N LYS A 566 2.64 -1.63 10.99
CA LYS A 566 1.38 -1.26 11.64
C LYS A 566 0.20 -1.48 10.68
N LEU A 567 -0.89 -2.06 11.18
CA LEU A 567 -2.14 -2.16 10.44
C LEU A 567 -2.75 -0.76 10.25
N LEU A 568 -2.91 -0.33 9.01
CA LEU A 568 -3.51 0.95 8.64
C LEU A 568 -5.05 0.83 8.62
N LEU A 569 -5.76 1.96 8.69
CA LEU A 569 -7.23 2.05 8.58
C LEU A 569 -7.79 1.43 7.29
N CYS A 570 -6.98 1.32 6.23
CA CYS A 570 -7.39 0.65 5.00
C CYS A 570 -7.40 -0.88 5.08
N GLY A 571 -6.87 -1.45 6.17
CA GLY A 571 -6.76 -2.90 6.39
C GLY A 571 -5.46 -3.53 5.87
N ASP A 572 -4.55 -2.73 5.31
CA ASP A 572 -3.22 -3.16 4.85
C ASP A 572 -2.13 -2.83 5.87
N MET A 573 -1.02 -3.55 5.81
CA MET A 573 0.15 -3.28 6.66
C MET A 573 0.95 -2.10 6.10
N CYS A 574 1.45 -1.24 6.99
CA CYS A 574 2.29 -0.11 6.62
C CYS A 574 3.60 -0.58 5.96
N SER A 575 3.79 -0.26 4.68
CA SER A 575 5.01 -0.52 3.91
C SER A 575 6.16 0.44 4.22
N GLY A 576 5.94 1.44 5.07
CA GLY A 576 6.94 2.40 5.51
C GLY A 576 7.96 1.81 6.49
N THR A 577 9.03 2.56 6.73
CA THR A 577 10.01 2.26 7.78
C THR A 577 9.74 3.09 9.03
N CYS A 578 10.23 2.65 10.19
CA CYS A 578 10.10 3.35 11.46
C CYS A 578 10.54 4.82 11.36
N GLY A 579 11.68 5.13 10.73
CA GLY A 579 12.14 6.50 10.54
C GLY A 579 11.26 7.34 9.61
N LYS A 580 10.72 6.73 8.52
CA LYS A 580 9.75 7.40 7.63
C LYS A 580 8.41 7.64 8.33
N CYS A 581 7.98 6.69 9.16
CA CYS A 581 6.73 6.76 9.93
C CYS A 581 6.88 7.56 11.23
N LYS A 582 8.05 8.19 11.45
CA LYS A 582 8.38 8.93 12.69
C LYS A 582 8.06 8.11 13.94
N GLN A 583 8.58 6.89 13.98
CA GLN A 583 8.39 5.94 15.08
C GLN A 583 6.92 5.54 15.30
N GLY A 584 6.12 5.58 14.23
CA GLY A 584 4.69 5.27 14.25
C GLY A 584 3.79 6.47 14.59
N ARG A 585 4.35 7.68 14.71
CA ARG A 585 3.59 8.92 14.96
C ARG A 585 2.88 9.45 13.72
N LEU A 586 3.41 9.17 12.52
CA LEU A 586 2.80 9.59 11.26
C LEU A 586 3.12 8.59 10.16
N HIS A 587 2.17 7.74 9.82
CA HIS A 587 2.34 6.70 8.82
C HIS A 587 2.44 7.28 7.41
N VAL A 588 3.19 6.58 6.55
CA VAL A 588 3.22 6.87 5.12
C VAL A 588 1.89 6.46 4.47
N PRO A 589 1.47 7.09 3.35
CA PRO A 589 0.30 6.65 2.61
C PRO A 589 0.46 5.19 2.17
N CYS A 590 -0.66 4.44 2.16
CA CYS A 590 -0.62 3.08 1.66
C CYS A 590 -0.30 3.09 0.15
N GLU A 591 0.77 2.39 -0.22
CA GLU A 591 1.21 2.22 -1.62
C GLU A 591 0.80 0.85 -2.20
N GLU A 592 0.17 -0.02 -1.39
CA GLU A 592 -0.34 -1.31 -1.83
C GLU A 592 -1.45 -1.16 -2.88
N MET A 593 -1.52 -2.07 -3.83
CA MET A 593 -2.56 -2.05 -4.85
C MET A 593 -3.89 -2.48 -4.25
N CYS A 594 -4.94 -1.67 -4.45
CA CYS A 594 -6.23 -1.89 -3.79
C CYS A 594 -6.84 -3.26 -4.12
N ASN A 595 -6.75 -3.71 -5.39
CA ASN A 595 -7.23 -5.00 -5.89
C ASN A 595 -8.71 -5.35 -5.59
N LYS A 596 -9.49 -4.43 -5.01
CA LYS A 596 -10.92 -4.61 -4.75
C LYS A 596 -11.70 -4.69 -6.07
N ILE A 597 -12.69 -5.57 -6.10
CA ILE A 597 -13.65 -5.64 -7.20
C ILE A 597 -14.68 -4.54 -6.97
N ASN A 598 -14.72 -3.55 -7.86
CA ASN A 598 -15.71 -2.49 -7.79
C ASN A 598 -17.12 -3.03 -8.11
N PRO A 599 -18.22 -2.31 -7.78
CA PRO A 599 -19.59 -2.69 -8.15
C PRO A 599 -19.77 -2.98 -9.66
N CYS A 600 -18.96 -2.34 -10.50
CA CYS A 600 -18.88 -2.58 -11.94
C CYS A 600 -18.15 -3.86 -12.37
N ASN A 601 -17.75 -4.69 -11.41
CA ASN A 601 -17.00 -5.95 -11.58
C ASN A 601 -15.60 -5.78 -12.20
N HIS A 602 -15.04 -4.57 -12.19
CA HIS A 602 -13.65 -4.31 -12.55
C HIS A 602 -12.77 -4.23 -11.32
N THR A 603 -11.63 -4.92 -11.36
CA THR A 603 -10.59 -4.79 -10.34
C THR A 603 -9.98 -3.39 -10.36
N CYS A 604 -9.89 -2.77 -9.18
CA CYS A 604 -9.22 -1.51 -8.95
C CYS A 604 -7.69 -1.70 -8.96
N ASN A 605 -7.01 -1.06 -9.92
CA ASN A 605 -5.55 -1.11 -10.06
C ASN A 605 -4.87 0.18 -9.56
N TYR A 606 -5.55 0.94 -8.70
CA TYR A 606 -4.97 2.13 -8.09
C TYR A 606 -4.36 1.78 -6.73
N PRO A 607 -3.31 2.52 -6.29
CA PRO A 607 -2.81 2.43 -4.93
C PRO A 607 -3.96 2.65 -3.94
N CYS A 608 -3.88 1.96 -2.80
CA CYS A 608 -4.92 1.91 -1.80
C CYS A 608 -5.30 3.33 -1.35
N LYS A 609 -6.43 3.79 -1.88
CA LYS A 609 -7.16 4.96 -1.44
C LYS A 609 -8.46 4.44 -0.89
N GLU A 610 -8.89 4.98 0.25
CA GLU A 610 -10.08 4.53 0.96
C GLU A 610 -11.35 4.49 0.10
N ALA A 611 -11.42 5.34 -0.94
CA ALA A 611 -12.39 5.21 -2.02
C ALA A 611 -11.67 4.93 -3.34
N CYS A 612 -12.12 3.88 -4.04
CA CYS A 612 -11.63 3.59 -5.39
C CYS A 612 -12.04 4.73 -6.32
N PRO A 613 -11.14 5.21 -7.20
CA PRO A 613 -11.51 6.17 -8.21
C PRO A 613 -12.54 5.55 -9.18
N PRO A 614 -13.35 6.39 -9.84
CA PRO A 614 -14.34 5.94 -10.81
C PRO A 614 -13.66 5.12 -11.91
N CYS A 615 -14.32 4.05 -12.35
CA CYS A 615 -13.73 3.10 -13.28
C CYS A 615 -13.65 3.69 -14.71
N GLU A 616 -12.44 3.82 -15.24
CA GLU A 616 -12.20 4.30 -16.62
C GLU A 616 -12.28 3.18 -17.67
N LYS A 617 -12.47 1.92 -17.25
CA LYS A 617 -12.62 0.79 -18.17
C LYS A 617 -13.97 0.85 -18.87
N LYS A 618 -14.06 0.25 -20.06
CA LYS A 618 -15.31 0.15 -20.82
C LYS A 618 -16.35 -0.61 -20.00
N CYS A 619 -17.60 -0.15 -20.00
CA CYS A 619 -18.67 -0.80 -19.23
C CYS A 619 -18.85 -2.26 -19.67
N ALA A 620 -18.96 -3.17 -18.68
CA ALA A 620 -19.16 -4.60 -18.93
C ALA A 620 -20.62 -4.94 -19.32
N TYR A 621 -21.57 -4.02 -19.05
CA TYR A 621 -22.98 -4.23 -19.35
C TYR A 621 -23.21 -4.46 -20.85
N SER A 622 -23.89 -5.56 -21.15
CA SER A 622 -24.29 -5.91 -22.50
C SER A 622 -25.65 -6.58 -22.49
N CYS A 623 -26.45 -6.27 -23.51
CA CYS A 623 -27.70 -6.98 -23.78
C CYS A 623 -27.55 -7.85 -25.03
N THR A 624 -28.59 -8.59 -25.38
CA THR A 624 -28.65 -9.43 -26.59
C THR A 624 -28.60 -8.62 -27.89
N HIS A 625 -28.79 -7.30 -27.83
CA HIS A 625 -28.81 -6.40 -28.98
C HIS A 625 -27.49 -5.64 -29.15
N SER A 626 -27.01 -5.00 -28.09
CA SER A 626 -25.84 -4.12 -28.11
C SER A 626 -25.06 -4.14 -26.78
N LYS A 627 -23.80 -3.71 -26.84
CA LYS A 627 -22.93 -3.50 -25.69
C LYS A 627 -22.85 -2.01 -25.37
N CYS A 628 -22.72 -1.66 -24.08
CA CYS A 628 -22.61 -0.26 -23.68
C CYS A 628 -21.33 0.39 -24.30
N PRO A 629 -21.44 1.55 -24.97
CA PRO A 629 -20.29 2.24 -25.56
C PRO A 629 -19.57 3.16 -24.55
N LEU A 630 -20.18 3.43 -23.40
CA LEU A 630 -19.69 4.38 -22.41
C LEU A 630 -18.65 3.75 -21.44
N PRO A 631 -17.75 4.57 -20.86
CA PRO A 631 -16.92 4.13 -19.75
C PRO A 631 -17.81 3.79 -18.56
N CYS A 632 -17.33 2.87 -17.71
CA CYS A 632 -18.12 2.41 -16.57
C CYS A 632 -18.36 3.47 -15.50
N SER A 633 -17.67 4.61 -15.56
CA SER A 633 -17.88 5.77 -14.70
C SER A 633 -19.05 6.66 -15.12
N ALA A 634 -19.70 6.36 -16.25
CA ALA A 634 -20.83 7.10 -16.78
C ALA A 634 -22.10 6.21 -16.77
N PRO A 635 -23.28 6.81 -16.51
CA PRO A 635 -24.53 6.07 -16.46
C PRO A 635 -24.81 5.40 -17.81
N CYS A 636 -25.22 4.14 -17.77
CA CYS A 636 -25.46 3.36 -18.98
C CYS A 636 -26.68 3.86 -19.74
N VAL A 637 -26.58 3.90 -21.08
CA VAL A 637 -27.73 4.17 -21.95
C VAL A 637 -28.57 2.90 -22.04
N LEU A 638 -29.85 2.99 -21.65
CA LEU A 638 -30.78 1.87 -21.64
C LEU A 638 -31.20 1.46 -23.07
N CYS A 639 -31.34 0.15 -23.31
CA CYS A 639 -31.71 -0.39 -24.63
C CYS A 639 -33.23 -0.29 -24.88
N GLN A 640 -33.61 0.43 -25.94
CA GLN A 640 -35.00 0.67 -26.35
C GLN A 640 -35.55 -0.35 -27.36
N GLU A 641 -34.75 -1.33 -27.79
CA GLU A 641 -35.19 -2.37 -28.72
C GLU A 641 -36.23 -3.31 -28.07
N PRO A 642 -37.17 -3.88 -28.84
CA PRO A 642 -38.16 -4.83 -28.31
C PRO A 642 -37.48 -6.09 -27.75
N CYS A 643 -37.98 -6.61 -26.62
CA CYS A 643 -37.37 -7.78 -25.99
C CYS A 643 -37.53 -9.06 -26.84
N VAL A 644 -36.41 -9.73 -27.16
CA VAL A 644 -36.39 -10.99 -27.93
C VAL A 644 -36.87 -12.22 -27.15
N TRP A 645 -37.20 -12.09 -25.86
CA TRP A 645 -37.52 -13.22 -24.98
C TRP A 645 -38.90 -13.82 -25.32
N LYS A 646 -38.92 -14.81 -26.21
CA LYS A 646 -40.11 -15.56 -26.63
C LYS A 646 -39.86 -17.07 -26.64
N CYS A 647 -40.87 -17.85 -26.32
CA CYS A 647 -40.91 -19.30 -26.49
C CYS A 647 -42.30 -19.68 -27.03
N LYS A 648 -42.55 -20.98 -27.25
CA LYS A 648 -43.88 -21.45 -27.70
C LYS A 648 -45.00 -21.16 -26.68
N HIS A 649 -44.65 -20.99 -25.40
CA HIS A 649 -45.61 -20.83 -24.29
C HIS A 649 -45.80 -19.36 -23.87
N PHE A 650 -44.76 -18.52 -23.97
CA PHE A 650 -44.74 -17.15 -23.46
C PHE A 650 -43.98 -16.20 -24.40
N LYS A 651 -44.47 -14.96 -24.56
CA LYS A 651 -43.85 -13.90 -25.36
C LYS A 651 -43.81 -12.58 -24.58
N CYS A 652 -42.63 -11.96 -24.48
CA CYS A 652 -42.49 -10.63 -23.90
C CYS A 652 -42.96 -9.54 -24.87
N THR A 653 -43.64 -8.51 -24.37
CA THR A 653 -44.09 -7.34 -25.16
C THR A 653 -43.43 -6.03 -24.75
N LYS A 654 -42.55 -6.05 -23.74
CA LYS A 654 -41.83 -4.88 -23.22
C LYS A 654 -40.54 -4.59 -24.02
N VAL A 655 -40.03 -3.37 -23.88
CA VAL A 655 -38.69 -3.00 -24.38
C VAL A 655 -37.60 -3.70 -23.57
N CYS A 656 -36.39 -3.79 -24.13
CA CYS A 656 -35.31 -4.57 -23.54
C CYS A 656 -34.86 -4.06 -22.17
N SER A 657 -34.97 -2.76 -21.89
CA SER A 657 -34.63 -2.14 -20.60
C SER A 657 -35.61 -2.48 -19.48
N ASP A 658 -36.90 -2.60 -19.80
CA ASP A 658 -37.97 -2.73 -18.82
C ASP A 658 -38.08 -4.15 -18.29
N ASP A 659 -38.59 -4.31 -17.06
CA ASP A 659 -38.85 -5.62 -16.50
C ASP A 659 -39.77 -6.43 -17.41
N CYS A 660 -39.33 -7.66 -17.72
CA CYS A 660 -40.04 -8.51 -18.66
C CYS A 660 -41.36 -8.99 -18.04
N ASN A 661 -42.45 -8.88 -18.78
CA ASN A 661 -43.79 -9.24 -18.33
C ASN A 661 -44.12 -10.74 -18.46
N ARG A 662 -43.09 -11.61 -18.50
CA ARG A 662 -43.25 -13.06 -18.60
C ARG A 662 -42.34 -13.80 -17.61
N PRO A 663 -42.77 -14.96 -17.10
CA PRO A 663 -41.91 -15.83 -16.29
C PRO A 663 -40.94 -16.67 -17.17
N PRO A 664 -39.89 -17.26 -16.55
CA PRO A 664 -39.09 -18.32 -17.14
C PRO A 664 -39.94 -19.52 -17.57
N CYS A 665 -39.52 -20.22 -18.63
CA CYS A 665 -40.20 -21.43 -19.09
C CYS A 665 -39.49 -22.67 -18.54
N TYR A 666 -40.20 -23.52 -17.82
CA TYR A 666 -39.65 -24.76 -17.23
C TYR A 666 -39.93 -26.02 -18.08
N GLU A 667 -40.58 -25.86 -19.24
CA GLU A 667 -40.87 -26.96 -20.16
C GLU A 667 -39.60 -27.50 -20.86
N PRO A 668 -39.50 -28.81 -21.12
CA PRO A 668 -38.35 -29.41 -21.80
C PRO A 668 -38.15 -28.88 -23.20
N CYS A 669 -36.90 -28.75 -23.62
CA CYS A 669 -36.59 -28.49 -25.01
C CYS A 669 -36.84 -29.75 -25.86
N LEU A 670 -37.78 -29.66 -26.81
CA LEU A 670 -38.11 -30.76 -27.74
C LEU A 670 -37.14 -30.86 -28.94
N LYS A 671 -36.03 -30.11 -28.93
CA LYS A 671 -35.03 -30.15 -30.02
C LYS A 671 -34.06 -31.31 -29.80
N LYS A 672 -33.64 -31.94 -30.90
CA LYS A 672 -32.55 -32.93 -30.90
C LYS A 672 -31.20 -32.23 -31.10
N LEU A 673 -30.19 -32.65 -30.34
CA LEU A 673 -28.80 -32.18 -30.47
C LEU A 673 -28.15 -32.77 -31.74
N LYS A 674 -26.94 -32.32 -32.08
CA LYS A 674 -26.17 -32.82 -33.24
C LYS A 674 -25.93 -34.34 -33.18
N CYS A 675 -25.81 -34.89 -31.97
CA CYS A 675 -25.70 -36.33 -31.70
C CYS A 675 -27.05 -37.09 -31.78
N LYS A 676 -28.13 -36.45 -32.24
CA LYS A 676 -29.51 -36.97 -32.38
C LYS A 676 -30.24 -37.31 -31.07
N HIS A 677 -29.60 -37.15 -29.91
CA HIS A 677 -30.24 -37.27 -28.59
C HIS A 677 -31.07 -36.02 -28.21
N ASN A 678 -31.97 -36.18 -27.23
CA ASN A 678 -32.83 -35.10 -26.74
C ASN A 678 -32.02 -34.05 -25.97
N CYS A 679 -32.40 -32.78 -26.13
CA CYS A 679 -31.77 -31.66 -25.43
C CYS A 679 -32.08 -31.68 -23.92
N ILE A 680 -31.05 -31.45 -23.09
CA ILE A 680 -31.13 -31.37 -21.62
C ILE A 680 -31.48 -29.97 -21.09
N GLY A 681 -31.77 -29.02 -22.00
CA GLY A 681 -32.11 -27.64 -21.68
C GLY A 681 -33.62 -27.36 -21.71
N PHE A 682 -33.96 -26.08 -21.57
CA PHE A 682 -35.35 -25.62 -21.49
C PHE A 682 -35.88 -25.03 -22.81
N CYS A 683 -37.21 -25.02 -22.95
CA CYS A 683 -37.88 -24.49 -24.13
C CYS A 683 -37.69 -22.97 -24.28
N GLY A 684 -37.20 -22.55 -25.45
CA GLY A 684 -37.00 -21.14 -25.78
C GLY A 684 -35.67 -20.55 -25.32
N GLU A 685 -34.78 -21.37 -24.76
CA GLU A 685 -33.41 -21.00 -24.41
C GLU A 685 -32.40 -21.60 -25.38
N THR A 686 -31.18 -21.06 -25.36
CA THR A 686 -30.06 -21.58 -26.13
C THR A 686 -29.75 -23.00 -25.64
N CYS A 687 -29.86 -23.98 -26.55
CA CYS A 687 -29.67 -25.39 -26.19
C CYS A 687 -28.22 -25.63 -25.75
N PRO A 688 -28.00 -26.24 -24.58
CA PRO A 688 -26.67 -26.65 -24.16
C PRO A 688 -26.00 -27.55 -25.22
N PRO A 689 -24.69 -27.39 -25.50
CA PRO A 689 -23.99 -28.23 -26.46
C PRO A 689 -23.76 -29.66 -25.96
N LEU A 690 -23.83 -29.86 -24.63
CA LEU A 690 -23.59 -31.14 -23.97
C LEU A 690 -24.84 -32.04 -24.01
N CYS A 691 -24.59 -33.33 -24.20
CA CYS A 691 -25.58 -34.38 -24.28
C CYS A 691 -25.44 -35.34 -23.08
N ARG A 692 -26.57 -35.74 -22.47
CA ARG A 692 -26.56 -36.70 -21.36
C ARG A 692 -25.91 -38.05 -21.70
N VAL A 693 -26.06 -38.50 -22.95
CA VAL A 693 -25.59 -39.82 -23.39
C VAL A 693 -24.17 -39.77 -23.95
N CYS A 694 -23.78 -38.67 -24.60
CA CYS A 694 -22.45 -38.56 -25.23
C CYS A 694 -21.41 -37.95 -24.29
N ASP A 695 -21.84 -37.10 -23.36
CA ASP A 695 -20.99 -36.29 -22.50
C ASP A 695 -21.30 -36.55 -21.02
N GLU A 696 -21.66 -37.80 -20.67
CA GLU A 696 -22.13 -38.21 -19.33
C GLU A 696 -21.22 -37.72 -18.21
N ALA A 697 -19.90 -37.92 -18.35
CA ALA A 697 -18.91 -37.52 -17.35
C ALA A 697 -18.86 -36.00 -17.08
N GLU A 698 -19.18 -35.15 -18.07
CA GLU A 698 -19.19 -33.69 -17.88
C GLU A 698 -20.49 -33.17 -17.26
N VAL A 699 -21.61 -33.85 -17.53
CA VAL A 699 -22.92 -33.46 -17.00
C VAL A 699 -23.23 -34.09 -15.64
N THR A 700 -22.52 -35.14 -15.22
CA THR A 700 -22.59 -35.71 -13.86
C THR A 700 -21.52 -35.14 -12.92
N ASN A 701 -20.65 -34.27 -13.41
CA ASN A 701 -19.66 -33.59 -12.56
C ASN A 701 -20.38 -32.66 -11.58
N ILE A 702 -20.30 -33.01 -10.30
CA ILE A 702 -21.03 -32.35 -9.22
C ILE A 702 -20.45 -30.96 -8.97
N LEU A 703 -21.25 -29.92 -9.20
CA LEU A 703 -20.91 -28.53 -8.88
C LEU A 703 -21.80 -27.99 -7.75
N PHE A 704 -23.08 -28.37 -7.73
CA PHE A 704 -24.06 -27.95 -6.73
C PHE A 704 -24.80 -29.11 -6.03
N GLY A 705 -24.56 -30.36 -6.42
CA GLY A 705 -25.11 -31.55 -5.76
C GLY A 705 -26.42 -32.06 -6.36
N TYR A 706 -26.83 -31.55 -7.53
CA TYR A 706 -28.09 -31.91 -8.20
C TYR A 706 -27.88 -32.43 -9.64
N GLU A 707 -26.63 -32.44 -10.12
CA GLU A 707 -26.25 -32.72 -11.50
C GLU A 707 -26.47 -34.19 -11.93
N ASP A 708 -26.38 -35.11 -10.96
CA ASP A 708 -26.53 -36.56 -11.09
C ASP A 708 -28.00 -37.03 -11.15
N GLU A 709 -28.96 -36.20 -10.73
CA GLU A 709 -30.39 -36.54 -10.82
C GLU A 709 -30.79 -36.80 -12.28
N PRO A 710 -31.49 -37.89 -12.63
CA PRO A 710 -31.79 -38.27 -14.02
C PRO A 710 -32.57 -37.20 -14.79
N ASN A 711 -33.39 -36.41 -14.09
CA ASN A 711 -34.20 -35.31 -14.64
C ASN A 711 -33.55 -33.92 -14.52
N ALA A 712 -32.30 -33.83 -14.05
CA ALA A 712 -31.56 -32.58 -13.95
C ALA A 712 -31.49 -31.87 -15.30
N ARG A 713 -31.64 -30.54 -15.27
CA ARG A 713 -31.63 -29.72 -16.47
C ARG A 713 -30.60 -28.61 -16.38
N PHE A 714 -30.08 -28.26 -17.55
CA PHE A 714 -28.92 -27.39 -17.64
C PHE A 714 -29.23 -26.12 -18.41
N VAL A 715 -28.64 -25.02 -17.95
CA VAL A 715 -28.66 -23.72 -18.59
C VAL A 715 -27.29 -23.45 -19.19
N TYR A 716 -27.28 -23.01 -20.45
CA TYR A 716 -26.07 -22.62 -21.15
C TYR A 716 -25.80 -21.13 -21.00
N LEU A 717 -24.67 -20.77 -20.41
CA LEU A 717 -24.25 -19.38 -20.21
C LEU A 717 -23.53 -18.87 -21.45
N GLU A 718 -24.19 -18.04 -22.26
CA GLU A 718 -23.62 -17.51 -23.52
C GLU A 718 -22.37 -16.63 -23.33
N ASP A 719 -22.21 -16.04 -22.14
CA ASP A 719 -21.09 -15.15 -21.82
C ASP A 719 -19.76 -15.89 -21.67
N CYS A 720 -19.79 -17.08 -21.08
CA CYS A 720 -18.59 -17.87 -20.78
C CYS A 720 -18.61 -19.28 -21.39
N LYS A 721 -19.67 -19.63 -22.11
CA LYS A 721 -19.90 -20.93 -22.77
C LYS A 721 -19.93 -22.13 -21.83
N HIS A 722 -20.14 -21.91 -20.53
CA HIS A 722 -20.29 -22.99 -19.57
C HIS A 722 -21.74 -23.47 -19.49
N THR A 723 -21.90 -24.79 -19.42
CA THR A 723 -23.17 -25.45 -19.09
C THR A 723 -23.20 -25.70 -17.59
N VAL A 724 -24.27 -25.25 -16.93
CA VAL A 724 -24.44 -25.32 -15.46
C VAL A 724 -25.85 -25.80 -15.14
N GLU A 725 -26.01 -26.57 -14.07
CA GLU A 725 -27.31 -27.05 -13.61
C GLU A 725 -28.20 -25.89 -13.11
N SER A 726 -29.49 -25.97 -13.43
CA SER A 726 -30.46 -24.89 -13.26
C SER A 726 -30.77 -24.54 -11.80
N ARG A 727 -31.03 -25.55 -10.94
CA ARG A 727 -31.47 -25.36 -9.56
C ARG A 727 -30.35 -24.79 -8.70
N GLY A 728 -29.15 -25.31 -8.83
CA GLY A 728 -27.94 -24.81 -8.19
C GLY A 728 -27.61 -23.38 -8.62
N LEU A 729 -27.73 -23.10 -9.92
CA LEU A 729 -27.49 -21.75 -10.45
C LEU A 729 -28.56 -20.74 -10.00
N GLU A 730 -29.83 -21.13 -9.90
CA GLU A 730 -30.92 -20.29 -9.37
C GLU A 730 -30.68 -19.94 -7.90
N LYS A 731 -30.27 -20.91 -7.07
CA LYS A 731 -29.88 -20.66 -5.67
C LYS A 731 -28.69 -19.71 -5.58
N TRP A 732 -27.65 -19.91 -6.40
CA TRP A 732 -26.45 -19.08 -6.44
C TRP A 732 -26.76 -17.60 -6.78
N ILE A 733 -27.68 -17.38 -7.73
CA ILE A 733 -28.06 -16.02 -8.15
C ILE A 733 -28.93 -15.33 -7.10
N ASN A 734 -29.81 -16.06 -6.43
CA ASN A 734 -30.74 -15.52 -5.43
C ASN A 734 -30.15 -15.37 -4.02
N GLN A 735 -28.89 -15.76 -3.79
CA GLN A 735 -28.21 -15.49 -2.50
C GLN A 735 -28.02 -13.98 -2.30
N ASN A 736 -28.56 -13.45 -1.19
CA ASN A 736 -28.38 -12.06 -0.79
C ASN A 736 -26.93 -11.84 -0.31
N ASN A 737 -26.14 -11.12 -1.10
CA ASN A 737 -24.90 -10.52 -0.63
C ASN A 737 -25.22 -9.05 -0.32
N GLU A 738 -24.70 -8.51 0.78
CA GLU A 738 -24.84 -7.08 1.12
C GLU A 738 -24.19 -6.15 0.07
N GLU A 739 -23.37 -6.70 -0.84
CA GLU A 739 -22.69 -5.98 -1.90
C GLU A 739 -23.48 -6.00 -3.22
N ILE A 740 -23.74 -4.82 -3.79
CA ILE A 740 -24.36 -4.63 -5.11
C ILE A 740 -23.32 -4.96 -6.19
N VAL A 741 -23.23 -6.25 -6.56
CA VAL A 741 -22.33 -6.76 -7.60
C VAL A 741 -23.05 -7.71 -8.56
N GLN A 742 -22.66 -7.67 -9.83
CA GLN A 742 -23.17 -8.61 -10.84
C GLN A 742 -22.71 -10.04 -10.51
N LYS A 743 -23.65 -10.97 -10.43
CA LYS A 743 -23.36 -12.38 -10.10
C LYS A 743 -22.51 -13.04 -11.20
N GLN A 744 -21.52 -13.80 -10.76
CA GLN A 744 -20.52 -14.42 -11.62
C GLN A 744 -20.79 -15.91 -11.83
N CYS A 745 -20.33 -16.46 -12.97
CA CYS A 745 -20.35 -17.87 -13.25
C CYS A 745 -19.55 -18.65 -12.20
N PRO A 746 -20.10 -19.71 -11.58
CA PRO A 746 -19.42 -20.48 -10.54
C PRO A 746 -18.17 -21.20 -11.04
N LYS A 747 -18.09 -21.54 -12.33
CA LYS A 747 -16.93 -22.24 -12.92
C LYS A 747 -15.75 -21.31 -13.26
N CYS A 748 -16.04 -20.11 -13.78
CA CYS A 748 -15.00 -19.26 -14.39
C CYS A 748 -15.02 -17.80 -13.94
N LYS A 749 -15.89 -17.45 -12.97
CA LYS A 749 -16.02 -16.11 -12.39
C LYS A 749 -16.36 -14.99 -13.39
N MET A 750 -16.78 -15.33 -14.61
CA MET A 750 -17.27 -14.33 -15.59
C MET A 750 -18.69 -13.88 -15.23
N PRO A 751 -19.00 -12.58 -15.24
CA PRO A 751 -20.35 -12.07 -14.94
C PRO A 751 -21.41 -12.59 -15.93
N ILE A 752 -22.58 -12.95 -15.42
CA ILE A 752 -23.70 -13.51 -16.20
C ILE A 752 -24.60 -12.35 -16.65
N LEU A 753 -24.60 -12.01 -17.94
CA LEU A 753 -25.29 -10.81 -18.45
C LEU A 753 -26.32 -11.12 -19.56
N LYS A 754 -26.04 -12.09 -20.44
CA LYS A 754 -26.85 -12.36 -21.63
C LYS A 754 -27.95 -13.38 -21.41
N THR A 755 -27.82 -14.23 -20.40
CA THR A 755 -28.76 -15.33 -20.14
C THR A 755 -30.15 -14.78 -19.81
N LEU A 756 -31.11 -15.01 -20.71
CA LEU A 756 -32.45 -14.38 -20.65
C LEU A 756 -33.24 -14.73 -19.38
N ARG A 757 -33.06 -15.93 -18.83
CA ARG A 757 -33.73 -16.39 -17.60
C ARG A 757 -33.43 -15.50 -16.39
N PHE A 758 -32.20 -15.02 -16.27
CA PHE A 758 -31.73 -14.23 -15.13
C PHE A 758 -31.68 -12.73 -15.44
N LYS A 759 -32.24 -12.33 -16.58
CA LYS A 759 -32.16 -10.95 -17.08
C LYS A 759 -32.83 -9.94 -16.15
N SER A 760 -33.89 -10.34 -15.42
CA SER A 760 -34.53 -9.47 -14.42
C SER A 760 -33.59 -9.15 -13.25
N HIS A 761 -32.82 -10.13 -12.77
CA HIS A 761 -31.82 -9.90 -11.72
C HIS A 761 -30.69 -8.97 -12.21
N VAL A 762 -30.18 -9.21 -13.42
CA VAL A 762 -29.15 -8.35 -14.05
C VAL A 762 -29.63 -6.90 -14.19
N LYS A 763 -30.91 -6.70 -14.55
CA LYS A 763 -31.55 -5.37 -14.66
C LYS A 763 -31.68 -4.67 -13.32
N SER A 764 -32.11 -5.37 -12.27
CA SER A 764 -32.21 -4.81 -10.91
C SER A 764 -30.86 -4.30 -10.44
N VAL A 765 -29.82 -5.15 -10.52
CA VAL A 765 -28.46 -4.78 -10.11
C VAL A 765 -27.91 -3.63 -10.96
N GLN A 766 -28.22 -3.59 -12.26
CA GLN A 766 -27.81 -2.48 -13.13
C GLN A 766 -28.48 -1.15 -12.76
N LYS A 767 -29.75 -1.20 -12.33
CA LYS A 767 -30.47 -0.02 -11.85
C LYS A 767 -29.85 0.52 -10.57
N ASP A 768 -29.54 -0.35 -9.62
CA ASP A 768 -28.88 0.00 -8.35
C ASP A 768 -27.49 0.62 -8.60
N ILE A 769 -26.70 0.05 -9.53
CA ILE A 769 -25.41 0.61 -9.95
C ILE A 769 -25.58 2.01 -10.54
N CYS A 770 -26.54 2.21 -11.43
CA CYS A 770 -26.79 3.53 -12.04
C CYS A 770 -27.30 4.56 -11.02
N GLU A 771 -28.08 4.15 -10.01
CA GLU A 771 -28.49 5.04 -8.91
C GLU A 771 -27.28 5.50 -8.08
N ILE A 772 -26.35 4.60 -7.76
CA ILE A 772 -25.09 4.94 -7.07
C ILE A 772 -24.23 5.88 -7.91
N GLU A 773 -24.07 5.58 -9.21
CA GLU A 773 -23.31 6.42 -10.14
C GLU A 773 -23.91 7.82 -10.25
N SER A 774 -25.24 7.94 -10.30
CA SER A 774 -25.93 9.24 -10.35
C SER A 774 -25.72 10.08 -9.07
N LYS A 775 -25.74 9.44 -7.90
CA LYS A 775 -25.42 10.10 -6.61
C LYS A 775 -23.97 10.58 -6.55
N LEU A 776 -23.03 9.83 -7.13
CA LEU A 776 -21.62 10.23 -7.22
C LEU A 776 -21.39 11.38 -8.24
N LEU A 777 -22.17 11.42 -9.32
CA LEU A 777 -22.11 12.46 -10.35
C LEU A 777 -22.78 13.76 -9.94
N ASN A 778 -23.85 13.73 -9.14
CA ASN A 778 -24.50 14.94 -8.61
C ASN A 778 -23.57 15.80 -7.72
N GLY A 779 -22.48 15.23 -7.20
CA GLY A 779 -21.41 15.99 -6.53
C GLY A 779 -20.46 16.76 -7.47
N ARG A 780 -20.67 16.69 -8.79
CA ARG A 780 -19.91 17.37 -9.86
C ARG A 780 -20.73 18.43 -10.60
N ASP A 781 -21.82 18.92 -10.02
CA ASP A 781 -22.57 20.04 -10.57
C ASP A 781 -21.65 21.29 -10.67
N PRO A 782 -21.53 21.95 -11.84
CA PRO A 782 -20.70 23.14 -12.02
C PRO A 782 -20.88 24.21 -10.93
N PHE A 783 -22.10 24.38 -10.42
CA PHE A 783 -22.40 25.34 -9.36
C PHE A 783 -21.71 24.99 -8.03
N THR A 784 -21.70 23.70 -7.66
CA THR A 784 -21.09 23.22 -6.41
C THR A 784 -19.56 23.22 -6.46
N VAL A 785 -18.96 23.00 -7.64
CA VAL A 785 -17.50 23.03 -7.83
C VAL A 785 -16.96 24.45 -7.72
N ASP A 786 -17.64 25.42 -8.34
CA ASP A 786 -17.25 26.83 -8.24
C ASP A 786 -17.41 27.37 -6.82
N GLN A 787 -18.45 26.95 -6.10
CA GLN A 787 -18.63 27.30 -4.68
C GLN A 787 -17.48 26.73 -3.83
N LYS A 788 -17.12 25.46 -4.00
CA LYS A 788 -15.98 24.82 -3.29
C LYS A 788 -14.66 25.51 -3.61
N LYS A 789 -14.42 25.88 -4.88
CA LYS A 789 -13.23 26.61 -5.31
C LYS A 789 -13.15 27.98 -4.63
N ALA A 790 -14.25 28.74 -4.61
CA ALA A 790 -14.31 30.04 -3.97
C ALA A 790 -14.00 29.96 -2.46
N THR A 791 -14.60 28.98 -1.76
CA THR A 791 -14.32 28.74 -0.34
C THR A 791 -12.85 28.39 -0.10
N LEU A 792 -12.27 27.49 -0.89
CA LEU A 792 -10.88 27.09 -0.75
C LEU A 792 -9.91 28.25 -1.02
N GLU A 793 -10.17 29.07 -2.04
CA GLU A 793 -9.38 30.28 -2.32
C GLU A 793 -9.41 31.26 -1.14
N GLN A 794 -10.57 31.44 -0.50
CA GLN A 794 -10.73 32.31 0.66
C GLN A 794 -9.93 31.78 1.86
N SER A 795 -10.02 30.48 2.16
CA SER A 795 -9.24 29.84 3.23
C SER A 795 -7.73 29.94 3.00
N VAL A 796 -7.24 29.71 1.78
CA VAL A 796 -5.81 29.84 1.45
C VAL A 796 -5.32 31.28 1.63
N LYS A 797 -6.08 32.28 1.14
CA LYS A 797 -5.73 33.70 1.32
C LYS A 797 -5.69 34.10 2.80
N LYS A 798 -6.63 33.61 3.60
CA LYS A 798 -6.65 33.82 5.06
C LYS A 798 -5.42 33.21 5.72
N LEU A 799 -5.07 31.97 5.38
CA LEU A 799 -3.90 31.28 5.91
C LEU A 799 -2.58 31.97 5.55
N ASN A 800 -2.44 32.47 4.32
CA ASN A 800 -1.24 33.23 3.91
C ASN A 800 -0.99 34.43 4.83
N ARG A 801 -2.05 35.19 5.20
CA ARG A 801 -1.95 36.32 6.15
C ARG A 801 -1.56 35.86 7.56
N GLU A 802 -2.00 34.68 7.99
CA GLU A 802 -1.65 34.13 9.31
C GLU A 802 -0.19 33.66 9.36
N PHE A 803 0.33 33.07 8.29
CA PHE A 803 1.75 32.75 8.17
C PHE A 803 2.65 33.99 8.27
N ASP A 804 2.25 35.14 7.71
CA ASP A 804 2.98 36.41 7.85
C ASP A 804 3.01 36.92 9.30
N LYS A 805 1.97 36.68 10.09
CA LYS A 805 1.92 37.06 11.52
C LYS A 805 2.79 36.16 12.40
N VAL A 806 2.82 34.86 12.12
CA VAL A 806 3.58 33.88 12.91
C VAL A 806 5.09 33.96 12.64
N GLU A 807 5.52 34.39 11.46
CA GLU A 807 6.92 34.69 11.18
C GLU A 807 7.49 35.76 12.14
N LYS A 808 6.69 36.78 12.49
CA LYS A 808 7.09 37.79 13.48
C LYS A 808 7.26 37.22 14.89
N MET A 809 6.70 36.04 15.18
CA MET A 809 6.78 35.38 16.48
C MET A 809 8.04 34.52 16.61
N SER A 810 8.49 33.87 15.53
CA SER A 810 9.75 33.11 15.52
C SER A 810 10.28 32.94 14.10
N ALA A 811 11.56 33.23 13.90
CA ALA A 811 12.27 33.02 12.64
C ALA A 811 12.29 31.54 12.18
N ARG A 812 12.02 30.58 13.08
CA ARG A 812 11.99 29.15 12.76
C ARG A 812 10.83 28.77 11.81
N PHE A 813 9.77 29.57 11.72
CA PHE A 813 8.63 29.31 10.82
C PHE A 813 8.92 29.64 9.34
N VAL A 814 10.03 30.31 9.02
CA VAL A 814 10.36 30.76 7.66
C VAL A 814 10.44 29.59 6.66
N ALA A 815 10.98 28.45 7.06
CA ALA A 815 11.08 27.27 6.20
C ALA A 815 9.71 26.71 5.82
N VAL A 816 8.80 26.59 6.80
CA VAL A 816 7.44 26.09 6.60
C VAL A 816 6.62 27.07 5.77
N LYS A 817 6.78 28.37 6.03
CA LYS A 817 6.17 29.45 5.23
C LYS A 817 6.53 29.29 3.76
N LYS A 818 7.82 29.21 3.42
CA LYS A 818 8.28 29.05 2.03
C LYS A 818 7.67 27.80 1.37
N LEU A 819 7.61 26.68 2.09
CA LEU A 819 6.98 25.45 1.61
C LEU A 819 5.48 25.63 1.33
N TRP A 820 4.75 26.26 2.25
CA TRP A 820 3.32 26.56 2.11
C TRP A 820 3.05 27.44 0.90
N PHE A 821 3.74 28.57 0.76
CA PHE A 821 3.56 29.50 -0.36
C PHE A 821 3.84 28.84 -1.71
N HIS A 822 4.91 28.04 -1.83
CA HIS A 822 5.20 27.32 -3.08
C HIS A 822 4.08 26.32 -3.45
N ARG A 823 3.49 25.65 -2.45
CA ARG A 823 2.40 24.67 -2.64
C ARG A 823 1.06 25.35 -2.93
N SER A 824 0.70 26.39 -2.17
CA SER A 824 -0.56 27.11 -2.29
C SER A 824 -0.62 27.93 -3.58
N ASP A 825 0.48 28.53 -4.02
CA ASP A 825 0.53 29.26 -5.30
C ASP A 825 0.35 28.30 -6.48
N ARG A 826 1.00 27.12 -6.46
CA ARG A 826 0.75 26.08 -7.48
C ARG A 826 -0.71 25.61 -7.51
N LEU A 827 -1.37 25.52 -6.36
CA LEU A 827 -2.80 25.20 -6.29
C LEU A 827 -3.63 26.32 -6.94
N LEU A 828 -3.43 27.57 -6.54
CA LEU A 828 -4.16 28.72 -7.08
C LEU A 828 -3.96 28.86 -8.61
N GLN A 829 -2.73 28.71 -9.10
CA GLN A 829 -2.44 28.70 -10.53
C GLN A 829 -3.15 27.58 -11.28
N ARG A 830 -3.23 26.39 -10.67
CA ARG A 830 -3.96 25.24 -11.24
C ARG A 830 -5.47 25.47 -11.23
N MET A 831 -6.04 25.99 -10.14
CA MET A 831 -7.48 26.30 -10.03
C MET A 831 -7.95 27.33 -11.06
N ARG A 832 -7.08 28.28 -11.45
CA ARG A 832 -7.35 29.24 -12.54
C ARG A 832 -7.41 28.61 -13.93
N ARG A 833 -6.84 27.43 -14.14
CA ARG A 833 -6.76 26.73 -15.44
C ARG A 833 -7.76 25.57 -15.58
N ILE A 834 -8.62 25.32 -14.59
CA ILE A 834 -9.61 24.23 -14.64
C ILE A 834 -10.73 24.62 -15.62
N THR A 835 -10.88 23.85 -16.68
CA THR A 835 -12.07 23.77 -17.53
C THR A 835 -12.75 22.41 -17.33
N LEU A 836 -14.08 22.36 -17.45
CA LEU A 836 -14.97 21.25 -17.09
C LEU A 836 -14.56 19.83 -17.54
N SER A 837 -13.63 19.65 -18.48
CA SER A 837 -13.25 18.35 -19.05
C SER A 837 -12.09 17.62 -18.36
N ASN A 838 -11.34 18.26 -17.44
CA ASN A 838 -10.10 17.72 -16.86
C ASN A 838 -10.11 17.68 -15.31
N GLU A 839 -11.23 17.29 -14.69
CA GLU A 839 -11.37 17.22 -13.22
C GLU A 839 -10.47 16.20 -12.51
N THR A 840 -9.84 15.26 -13.22
CA THR A 840 -9.14 14.11 -12.59
C THR A 840 -7.86 14.45 -11.82
N THR A 841 -7.39 15.71 -11.80
CA THR A 841 -6.04 16.02 -11.29
C THR A 841 -5.95 16.81 -9.98
N ILE A 842 -7.04 17.40 -9.46
CA ILE A 842 -6.99 18.23 -8.24
C ILE A 842 -8.03 17.74 -7.23
N ASN A 843 -7.57 17.10 -6.16
CA ASN A 843 -8.42 16.66 -5.06
C ASN A 843 -8.77 17.86 -4.16
N LEU A 844 -9.83 18.59 -4.52
CA LEU A 844 -10.33 19.76 -3.79
C LEU A 844 -10.66 19.44 -2.32
N ASP A 845 -11.23 18.26 -2.04
CA ASP A 845 -11.61 17.86 -0.67
C ASP A 845 -10.38 17.62 0.22
N SER A 846 -9.30 17.06 -0.33
CA SER A 846 -8.02 16.88 0.39
C SER A 846 -7.37 18.22 0.74
N TRP A 847 -7.46 19.21 -0.16
CA TRP A 847 -6.97 20.56 0.11
C TRP A 847 -7.80 21.29 1.16
N THR A 848 -9.12 21.17 1.10
CA THR A 848 -10.02 21.71 2.14
C THR A 848 -9.70 21.12 3.52
N SER A 849 -9.41 19.82 3.59
CA SER A 849 -8.98 19.15 4.82
C SER A 849 -7.63 19.68 5.31
N THR A 850 -6.67 19.85 4.40
CA THR A 850 -5.35 20.43 4.70
C THR A 850 -5.48 21.85 5.27
N THR A 851 -6.31 22.71 4.67
CA THR A 851 -6.52 24.08 5.16
C THR A 851 -7.14 24.10 6.54
N LYS A 852 -8.11 23.22 6.82
CA LYS A 852 -8.74 23.11 8.14
C LYS A 852 -7.74 22.71 9.23
N LEU A 853 -6.91 21.71 8.97
CA LEU A 853 -5.86 21.27 9.92
C LEU A 853 -4.89 22.42 10.24
N VAL A 854 -4.45 23.15 9.22
CA VAL A 854 -3.56 24.30 9.40
C VAL A 854 -4.25 25.44 10.16
N GLU A 855 -5.52 25.72 9.90
CA GLU A 855 -6.30 26.70 10.66
C GLU A 855 -6.40 26.32 12.15
N SER A 856 -6.65 25.05 12.45
CA SER A 856 -6.67 24.53 13.82
C SER A 856 -5.31 24.61 14.51
N LEU A 857 -4.20 24.52 13.79
CA LEU A 857 -2.87 24.74 14.40
C LEU A 857 -2.65 26.22 14.71
N PHE A 858 -3.15 27.13 13.86
CA PHE A 858 -3.07 28.56 14.12
C PHE A 858 -3.97 29.05 15.27
N SER A 859 -4.99 28.30 15.69
CA SER A 859 -5.80 28.70 16.85
C SER A 859 -5.00 28.73 18.16
N TYR A 860 -3.91 27.96 18.25
CA TYR A 860 -3.03 27.93 19.43
C TYR A 860 -2.02 29.09 19.49
N LYS A 861 -1.92 29.93 18.46
CA LYS A 861 -0.91 31.00 18.36
C LYS A 861 -0.93 32.00 19.53
N SER A 862 -2.13 32.34 20.04
CA SER A 862 -2.29 33.30 21.14
C SER A 862 -1.85 32.69 22.46
N ARG A 863 -2.24 31.44 22.71
CA ARG A 863 -1.81 30.65 23.87
C ARG A 863 -0.29 30.49 23.93
N ILE A 864 0.33 30.11 22.80
CA ILE A 864 1.79 29.97 22.70
C ILE A 864 2.51 31.29 22.97
N ARG A 865 1.92 32.43 22.57
CA ARG A 865 2.51 33.75 22.84
C ARG A 865 2.58 34.06 24.33
N ASN A 866 1.55 33.67 25.09
CA ASN A 866 1.39 33.97 26.52
C ASN A 866 2.28 33.10 27.42
N ILE A 867 2.91 32.05 26.90
CA ILE A 867 3.88 31.23 27.64
C ILE A 867 5.11 32.09 27.95
N THR A 868 5.43 32.20 29.24
CA THR A 868 6.58 32.93 29.80
C THR A 868 7.84 32.07 29.90
N ASP A 869 7.69 30.75 30.07
CA ASP A 869 8.80 29.82 30.15
C ASP A 869 9.43 29.58 28.78
N SER A 870 10.70 29.96 28.61
CA SER A 870 11.37 29.97 27.31
C SER A 870 11.67 28.57 26.79
N GLU A 871 12.00 27.62 27.67
CA GLU A 871 12.32 26.24 27.32
C GLU A 871 11.07 25.47 26.90
N ALA A 872 10.00 25.48 27.70
CA ALA A 872 8.73 24.85 27.35
C ALA A 872 8.12 25.47 26.09
N LYS A 873 8.25 26.79 25.90
CA LYS A 873 7.80 27.48 24.67
C LYS A 873 8.54 26.98 23.43
N ASN A 874 9.84 26.71 23.51
CA ASN A 874 10.62 26.17 22.40
C ASN A 874 10.18 24.75 22.03
N VAL A 875 9.94 23.88 23.03
CA VAL A 875 9.45 22.51 22.81
C VAL A 875 8.10 22.51 22.08
N VAL A 876 7.18 23.38 22.51
CA VAL A 876 5.88 23.56 21.86
C VAL A 876 6.06 24.05 20.42
N ILE A 877 6.86 25.11 20.21
CA ILE A 877 7.10 25.66 18.87
C ILE A 877 7.68 24.59 17.93
N ASP A 878 8.65 23.79 18.39
CA ASP A 878 9.30 22.77 17.57
C ASP A 878 8.33 21.62 17.20
N HIS A 879 7.43 21.23 18.12
CA HIS A 879 6.34 20.27 17.83
C HIS A 879 5.38 20.79 16.77
N PHE A 880 4.88 22.02 16.93
CA PHE A 880 3.96 22.62 15.96
C PHE A 880 4.63 22.86 14.59
N ILE A 881 5.91 23.25 14.54
CA ILE A 881 6.66 23.39 13.28
C ILE A 881 6.81 22.04 12.58
N TRP A 882 7.13 20.98 13.32
CA TRP A 882 7.24 19.64 12.76
C TRP A 882 5.90 19.17 12.17
N LEU A 883 4.81 19.30 12.94
CA LEU A 883 3.48 18.88 12.52
C LEU A 883 2.99 19.68 11.30
N MET A 884 3.19 21.01 11.32
CA MET A 884 2.91 21.87 10.18
C MET A 884 3.72 21.47 8.95
N SER A 885 5.01 21.19 9.10
CA SER A 885 5.85 20.75 7.98
C SER A 885 5.33 19.45 7.38
N ALA A 886 4.94 18.49 8.21
CA ALA A 886 4.39 17.22 7.76
C ALA A 886 3.09 17.39 6.96
N ILE A 887 2.15 18.20 7.46
CA ILE A 887 0.88 18.51 6.78
C ILE A 887 1.14 19.21 5.43
N VAL A 888 2.03 20.20 5.42
CA VAL A 888 2.33 21.00 4.21
C VAL A 888 3.06 20.18 3.15
N ILE A 889 3.97 19.28 3.54
CA ILE A 889 4.67 18.36 2.62
C ILE A 889 3.67 17.44 1.90
N HIS A 890 2.62 17.00 2.60
CA HIS A 890 1.59 16.11 2.05
C HIS A 890 0.32 16.85 1.60
N ALA A 891 0.34 18.18 1.54
CA ALA A 891 -0.80 19.01 1.16
C ALA A 891 -1.44 18.57 -0.17
N GLY A 892 -2.75 18.33 -0.13
CA GLY A 892 -3.55 17.85 -1.26
C GLY A 892 -3.44 16.34 -1.55
N ARG A 893 -2.75 15.58 -0.70
CA ARG A 893 -2.57 14.12 -0.81
C ARG A 893 -2.68 13.38 0.54
N LEU A 894 -3.17 14.04 1.59
CA LEU A 894 -3.36 13.40 2.90
C LEU A 894 -4.37 12.26 2.80
N SER A 895 -4.00 11.07 3.29
CA SER A 895 -4.94 9.97 3.52
C SER A 895 -5.74 10.21 4.81
N LYS A 896 -6.86 9.51 5.05
CA LYS A 896 -7.53 9.65 6.36
C LYS A 896 -6.69 9.04 7.48
N GLN A 897 -5.87 8.01 7.22
CA GLN A 897 -4.86 7.56 8.18
C GLN A 897 -3.95 8.71 8.62
N GLN A 898 -3.34 9.41 7.66
CA GLN A 898 -2.48 10.55 7.99
C GLN A 898 -3.25 11.67 8.68
N THR A 899 -4.54 11.85 8.35
CA THR A 899 -5.41 12.81 9.04
C THR A 899 -5.64 12.41 10.49
N ALA A 900 -5.87 11.11 10.75
CA ALA A 900 -6.05 10.57 12.09
C ALA A 900 -4.78 10.68 12.93
N ASP A 901 -3.63 10.28 12.36
CA ASP A 901 -2.31 10.42 12.98
C ASP A 901 -2.01 11.89 13.33
N VAL A 902 -2.29 12.82 12.40
CA VAL A 902 -2.15 14.26 12.65
C VAL A 902 -3.08 14.73 13.76
N ASN A 903 -4.33 14.26 13.83
CA ASN A 903 -5.26 14.64 14.89
C ASN A 903 -4.79 14.17 16.28
N LEU A 904 -4.22 12.96 16.39
CA LEU A 904 -3.61 12.48 17.63
C LEU A 904 -2.40 13.35 18.04
N GLU A 905 -1.56 13.72 17.09
CA GLU A 905 -0.42 14.60 17.34
C GLU A 905 -0.83 16.06 17.60
N MET A 906 -2.00 16.49 17.11
CA MET A 906 -2.64 17.74 17.50
C MET A 906 -3.12 17.70 18.95
N ALA A 907 -3.73 16.60 19.40
CA ALA A 907 -4.13 16.41 20.79
C ALA A 907 -2.90 16.48 21.71
N ARG A 908 -1.82 15.76 21.36
CA ARG A 908 -0.52 15.86 22.05
C ARG A 908 0.01 17.28 22.11
N GLY A 909 -0.07 18.03 21.00
CA GLY A 909 0.33 19.43 20.94
C GLY A 909 -0.50 20.32 21.87
N ALA A 910 -1.80 20.07 21.98
CA ALA A 910 -2.67 20.79 22.91
C ALA A 910 -2.29 20.53 24.38
N ARG A 911 -1.93 19.28 24.74
CA ARG A 911 -1.42 18.94 26.08
C ARG A 911 -0.07 19.58 26.37
N LEU A 912 0.85 19.63 25.39
CA LEU A 912 2.13 20.33 25.52
C LEU A 912 1.94 21.83 25.79
N VAL A 913 0.98 22.47 25.12
CA VAL A 913 0.62 23.88 25.41
C VAL A 913 0.12 24.01 26.84
N GLY A 914 -0.78 23.11 27.28
CA GLY A 914 -1.27 23.09 28.66
C GLY A 914 -0.16 22.91 29.70
N LEU A 915 0.79 21.99 29.45
CA LEU A 915 1.97 21.80 30.31
C LEU A 915 2.84 23.06 30.38
N ALA A 916 3.07 23.71 29.24
CA ALA A 916 3.86 24.94 29.20
C ALA A 916 3.15 26.11 29.91
N GLU A 917 1.82 26.23 29.77
CA GLU A 917 1.01 27.18 30.54
C GLU A 917 1.08 26.90 32.05
N MET A 918 1.05 25.62 32.45
CA MET A 918 1.21 25.21 33.85
C MET A 918 2.61 25.54 34.40
N LYS A 919 3.68 25.23 33.66
CA LYS A 919 5.06 25.62 34.05
C LYS A 919 5.23 27.14 34.15
N SER A 920 4.47 27.90 33.37
CA SER A 920 4.41 29.36 33.44
C SER A 920 3.57 29.91 34.59
N ASN A 921 2.76 29.08 35.27
CA ASN A 921 1.87 29.53 36.35
C ASN A 921 2.68 29.81 37.64
N PRO A 922 2.59 31.04 38.21
CA PRO A 922 3.28 31.39 39.45
C PRO A 922 2.86 30.55 40.67
N ASP A 923 1.61 30.08 40.73
CA ASP A 923 1.12 29.25 41.85
C ASP A 923 1.81 27.87 41.88
N ILE A 924 2.09 27.32 40.71
CA ILE A 924 2.80 26.03 40.57
C ILE A 924 4.28 26.21 40.94
N LYS A 925 4.90 27.32 40.53
CA LYS A 925 6.27 27.65 40.96
C LYS A 925 6.36 27.82 42.48
N LEU A 926 5.36 28.45 43.10
CA LEU A 926 5.31 28.62 44.55
C LEU A 926 5.08 27.29 45.28
N ALA A 927 4.19 26.43 44.76
CA ALA A 927 3.96 25.10 45.32
C ALA A 927 5.23 24.23 45.29
N ILE A 928 6.02 24.33 44.21
CA ILE A 928 7.32 23.67 44.08
C ILE A 928 8.31 24.18 45.15
N THR A 929 8.40 25.49 45.35
CA THR A 929 9.29 26.09 46.36
C THR A 929 8.88 25.73 47.80
N ASN A 930 7.58 25.67 48.10
CA ASN A 930 7.09 25.32 49.44
C ASN A 930 7.38 23.85 49.81
N GLN A 931 7.37 22.94 48.83
CA GLN A 931 7.69 21.53 49.05
C GLN A 931 9.19 21.28 49.29
N THR A 932 10.10 22.07 48.72
CA THR A 932 11.55 21.94 48.98
C THR A 932 11.95 22.29 50.41
N SER A 933 11.11 23.01 51.16
CA SER A 933 11.39 23.50 52.51
C SER A 933 10.87 22.58 53.63
N THR A 934 10.00 21.61 53.31
CA THR A 934 9.39 20.70 54.28
C THR A 934 9.91 19.28 54.05
N SER A 935 10.88 18.87 54.86
CA SER A 935 11.37 17.49 54.95
C SER A 935 10.27 16.56 55.46
N SER A 936 9.39 16.09 54.57
CA SER A 936 8.45 15.03 54.90
C SER A 936 8.34 14.00 53.78
N SER A 937 8.46 12.75 54.21
CA SER A 937 8.48 11.49 53.48
C SER A 937 7.15 11.19 52.77
N SER A 938 6.91 11.80 51.61
CA SER A 938 5.94 11.30 50.63
C SER A 938 6.63 11.13 49.26
N PRO A 939 6.38 10.04 48.49
CA PRO A 939 7.09 9.78 47.24
C PRO A 939 6.70 10.69 46.06
N GLU A 940 5.61 11.47 46.18
CA GLU A 940 5.00 12.22 45.08
C GLU A 940 5.10 13.74 45.29
N THR A 941 6.08 14.37 44.65
CA THR A 941 6.20 15.84 44.61
C THR A 941 5.57 16.41 43.34
N VAL A 942 5.18 17.68 43.34
CA VAL A 942 4.67 18.35 42.13
C VAL A 942 5.72 18.33 41.02
N ILE A 943 7.00 18.40 41.37
CA ILE A 943 8.13 18.32 40.42
C ILE A 943 8.16 16.97 39.70
N THR A 944 8.03 15.86 40.45
CA THR A 944 8.03 14.51 39.86
C THR A 944 6.83 14.29 38.94
N LEU A 945 5.64 14.75 39.33
CA LEU A 945 4.44 14.63 38.50
C LEU A 945 4.53 15.45 37.20
N VAL A 946 5.08 16.66 37.26
CA VAL A 946 5.34 17.49 36.07
C VAL A 946 6.36 16.82 35.15
N ALA A 947 7.40 16.21 35.71
CA ALA A 947 8.40 15.47 34.93
C ALA A 947 7.80 14.21 34.27
N ASP A 948 6.90 13.49 34.96
CA ASP A 948 6.20 12.33 34.39
C ASP A 948 5.31 12.73 33.21
N VAL A 949 4.55 13.83 33.35
CA VAL A 949 3.74 14.39 32.25
C VAL A 949 4.63 14.82 31.08
N GLU A 950 5.75 15.47 31.35
CA GLU A 950 6.72 15.87 30.33
C GLU A 950 7.33 14.66 29.60
N ALA A 951 7.68 13.59 30.33
CA ALA A 951 8.20 12.36 29.76
C ALA A 951 7.17 11.69 28.83
N LEU A 952 5.89 11.62 29.24
CA LEU A 952 4.82 11.10 28.40
C LEU A 952 4.62 11.94 27.12
N LEU A 953 4.65 13.27 27.25
CA LEU A 953 4.39 14.19 26.14
C LEU A 953 5.59 14.41 25.21
N THR A 954 6.82 14.11 25.64
CA THR A 954 8.04 14.23 24.80
C THR A 954 8.55 12.89 24.25
N ALA A 955 7.98 11.76 24.71
CA ALA A 955 8.37 10.43 24.28
C ALA A 955 8.31 10.24 22.75
N SER A 956 9.28 9.52 22.16
CA SER A 956 9.30 9.29 20.71
C SER A 956 8.22 8.31 20.21
N ARG A 957 7.43 7.70 21.11
CA ARG A 957 6.37 6.73 20.78
C ARG A 957 5.08 7.40 20.27
N PRO A 958 4.21 6.65 19.56
CA PRO A 958 2.90 7.14 19.13
C PRO A 958 2.04 7.61 20.31
N TYR A 959 1.27 8.68 20.10
CA TYR A 959 0.33 9.17 21.10
C TYR A 959 -1.01 8.47 20.93
N HIS A 960 -1.45 7.78 21.99
CA HIS A 960 -2.70 7.02 22.02
C HIS A 960 -3.69 7.65 23.00
N GLN A 961 -4.96 7.28 22.88
CA GLN A 961 -6.01 7.79 23.76
C GLN A 961 -5.73 7.48 25.23
N ASP A 962 -5.17 6.31 25.54
CA ASP A 962 -4.76 5.94 26.91
C ASP A 962 -3.70 6.89 27.49
N ALA A 963 -2.73 7.30 26.67
CA ALA A 963 -1.71 8.26 27.08
C ALA A 963 -2.30 9.66 27.28
N ASP A 964 -3.32 10.04 26.50
CA ASP A 964 -4.08 11.28 26.71
C ASP A 964 -4.86 11.25 28.02
N ASN A 965 -5.52 10.14 28.31
CA ASN A 965 -6.25 9.94 29.57
C ASN A 965 -5.31 9.99 30.78
N GLU A 966 -4.12 9.37 30.70
CA GLU A 966 -3.15 9.40 31.80
C GLU A 966 -2.54 10.79 32.00
N VAL A 967 -2.20 11.50 30.92
CA VAL A 967 -1.73 12.90 31.01
C VAL A 967 -2.79 13.79 31.66
N GLN A 968 -4.07 13.59 31.31
CA GLN A 968 -5.17 14.33 31.93
C GLN A 968 -5.29 14.01 33.43
N ARG A 969 -5.23 12.72 33.80
CA ARG A 969 -5.28 12.27 35.21
C ARG A 969 -4.15 12.87 36.04
N LEU A 970 -2.92 12.87 35.53
CA LEU A 970 -1.76 13.47 36.19
C LEU A 970 -1.91 14.99 36.30
N THR A 971 -2.41 15.64 35.25
CA THR A 971 -2.67 17.09 35.24
C THR A 971 -3.72 17.49 36.28
N ASP A 972 -4.81 16.73 36.40
CA ASP A 972 -5.87 16.97 37.39
C ASP A 972 -5.38 16.75 38.82
N ARG A 973 -4.50 15.76 39.02
CA ARG A 973 -3.83 15.49 40.30
C ARG A 973 -2.86 16.61 40.68
N ILE A 974 -2.07 17.14 39.74
CA ILE A 974 -1.23 18.33 39.95
C ILE A 974 -2.10 19.51 40.37
N GLY A 975 -3.21 19.77 39.66
CA GLY A 975 -4.14 20.84 40.00
C GLY A 975 -4.73 20.71 41.40
N SER A 976 -5.03 19.48 41.85
CA SER A 976 -5.55 19.21 43.20
C SER A 976 -4.51 19.43 44.29
N ILE A 977 -3.26 18.99 44.07
CA ILE A 977 -2.15 19.18 45.01
C ILE A 977 -1.81 20.67 45.14
N VAL A 978 -1.76 21.41 44.03
CA VAL A 978 -1.48 22.85 44.02
C VAL A 978 -2.55 23.61 44.81
N LYS A 979 -3.84 23.26 44.65
CA LYS A 979 -4.94 23.83 45.46
C LYS A 979 -4.80 23.55 46.96
N SER A 980 -4.22 22.41 47.35
CA SER A 980 -4.02 22.05 48.76
C SER A 980 -2.80 22.73 49.40
N LEU A 981 -1.77 23.06 48.61
CA LEU A 981 -0.50 23.62 49.09
C LEU A 981 -0.49 25.15 49.09
N VAL A 982 -1.31 25.78 48.27
CA VAL A 982 -1.38 27.23 48.13
C VAL A 982 -2.61 27.73 48.90
N ALA A 983 -2.39 28.18 50.15
CA ALA A 983 -3.45 28.68 51.03
C ALA A 983 -4.08 30.00 50.54
N VAL A 984 -3.34 30.82 49.79
CA VAL A 984 -3.81 32.06 49.15
C VAL A 984 -3.29 32.08 47.72
N THR A 985 -4.21 31.98 46.75
CA THR A 985 -3.87 31.97 45.32
C THR A 985 -3.22 33.29 44.88
N HIS A 986 -2.45 33.30 43.79
CA HIS A 986 -1.89 34.53 43.24
C HIS A 986 -2.96 35.59 42.91
N ALA A 987 -4.17 35.16 42.52
CA ALA A 987 -5.31 36.05 42.30
C ALA A 987 -5.82 36.67 43.60
N GLU A 988 -6.02 35.87 44.65
CA GLU A 988 -6.40 36.36 45.98
C GLU A 988 -5.34 37.26 46.58
N ARG A 989 -4.06 36.94 46.42
CA ARG A 989 -2.94 37.79 46.86
C ARG A 989 -2.97 39.15 46.16
N LYS A 990 -3.24 39.19 44.85
CA LYS A 990 -3.42 40.46 44.12
C LYS A 990 -4.64 41.23 44.61
N MET A 991 -5.74 40.55 44.92
CA MET A 991 -6.94 41.20 45.47
C MET A 991 -6.71 41.74 46.89
N ILE A 992 -6.04 40.98 47.76
CA ILE A 992 -5.67 41.37 49.13
C ILE A 992 -4.67 42.54 49.07
N HIS A 993 -3.62 42.44 48.26
CA HIS A 993 -2.67 43.53 48.07
C HIS A 993 -3.36 44.77 47.51
N ALA A 994 -4.24 44.63 46.51
CA ALA A 994 -5.02 45.74 45.97
C ALA A 994 -5.92 46.38 47.04
N ALA A 995 -6.65 45.57 47.81
CA ALA A 995 -7.51 46.05 48.89
C ALA A 995 -6.74 46.73 50.03
N MET A 996 -5.52 46.27 50.31
CA MET A 996 -4.67 46.83 51.38
C MET A 996 -3.80 48.00 50.93
N SER A 997 -3.60 48.18 49.61
CA SER A 997 -2.89 49.33 49.03
C SER A 997 -3.78 50.56 48.80
N VAL A 998 -5.04 50.51 49.24
CA VAL A 998 -6.01 51.62 49.16
C VAL A 998 -6.38 52.02 50.59
N GLU A 999 -5.97 53.21 51.02
CA GLU A 999 -6.35 53.78 52.31
C GLU A 999 -7.83 54.20 52.32
N PHE A 1000 -8.55 53.93 53.42
CA PHE A 1000 -9.97 54.21 53.55
C PHE A 1000 -10.33 55.72 53.63
N TYR A 1001 -9.37 56.65 53.73
CA TYR A 1001 -9.70 58.09 53.93
C TYR A 1001 -8.81 59.18 53.28
N SER A 1002 -7.66 58.90 52.63
CA SER A 1002 -6.75 59.99 52.20
C SER A 1002 -6.18 59.96 50.78
N GLY A 1003 -6.33 58.86 50.02
CA GLY A 1003 -5.90 58.84 48.61
C GLY A 1003 -4.37 58.87 48.33
N GLU A 1004 -3.52 58.81 49.35
CA GLU A 1004 -2.09 58.54 49.20
C GLU A 1004 -1.77 57.04 49.36
N ARG A 1005 -0.82 56.53 48.58
CA ARG A 1005 -0.45 55.10 48.53
C ARG A 1005 0.55 54.77 49.64
N SER A 1006 0.10 54.16 50.72
CA SER A 1006 0.97 53.56 51.74
C SER A 1006 1.09 52.05 51.48
N GLN A 1007 2.29 51.57 51.14
CA GLN A 1007 2.60 50.14 51.01
C GLN A 1007 2.85 49.57 52.42
N GLY A 1008 1.87 48.87 52.98
CA GLY A 1008 2.08 48.13 54.23
C GLY A 1008 3.04 46.95 54.05
N HIS A 1009 3.81 46.62 55.09
CA HIS A 1009 4.74 45.49 55.08
C HIS A 1009 4.08 44.23 55.65
N TRP A 1010 4.26 43.09 54.97
CA TRP A 1010 3.67 41.82 55.35
C TRP A 1010 4.61 40.98 56.23
N LEU A 1011 4.11 40.53 57.39
CA LEU A 1011 4.88 39.88 58.45
C LEU A 1011 4.16 38.62 58.95
N LYS A 1012 4.89 37.78 59.67
CA LYS A 1012 4.40 36.57 60.35
C LYS A 1012 4.67 36.65 61.84
N CYS A 1013 3.69 36.22 62.64
CA CYS A 1013 3.89 36.02 64.08
C CYS A 1013 4.86 34.85 64.35
N ALA A 1014 5.28 34.66 65.61
CA ALA A 1014 6.17 33.55 66.00
C ALA A 1014 5.63 32.15 65.65
N ASN A 1015 4.30 32.01 65.48
CA ASN A 1015 3.65 30.77 65.06
C ASN A 1015 3.28 30.74 63.56
N GLY A 1016 3.74 31.70 62.75
CA GLY A 1016 3.61 31.68 61.29
C GLY A 1016 2.36 32.35 60.68
N HIS A 1017 1.40 32.83 61.47
CA HIS A 1017 0.21 33.55 60.94
C HIS A 1017 0.57 34.92 60.37
N ILE A 1018 0.03 35.24 59.19
CA ILE A 1018 0.35 36.44 58.40
C ILE A 1018 -0.47 37.64 58.88
N TYR A 1019 0.18 38.80 59.03
CA TYR A 1019 -0.44 40.09 59.32
C TYR A 1019 0.29 41.22 58.58
N CYS A 1020 -0.32 42.40 58.48
CA CYS A 1020 0.25 43.56 57.77
C CYS A 1020 0.36 44.77 58.72
N ILE A 1021 1.45 45.54 58.60
CA ILE A 1021 1.64 46.84 59.26
C ILE A 1021 1.57 47.94 58.20
N THR A 1022 0.63 48.88 58.34
CA THR A 1022 0.27 49.85 57.30
C THR A 1022 0.94 51.22 57.45
N GLU A 1023 0.58 52.00 58.48
CA GLU A 1023 0.69 53.47 58.46
C GLU A 1023 2.11 54.06 58.71
N CYS A 1024 3.09 53.29 59.20
CA CYS A 1024 4.40 53.84 59.60
C CYS A 1024 5.63 52.99 59.25
N GLY A 1025 5.48 51.92 58.47
CA GLY A 1025 6.61 51.08 58.04
C GLY A 1025 7.29 50.24 59.14
N GLY A 1026 7.04 50.50 60.42
CA GLY A 1026 7.48 49.69 61.56
C GLY A 1026 6.46 49.65 62.69
N PRO A 1027 6.61 48.74 63.67
CA PRO A 1027 5.59 48.54 64.71
C PRO A 1027 5.66 49.62 65.80
N MET A 1028 4.54 50.29 66.06
CA MET A 1028 4.39 51.30 67.12
C MET A 1028 3.42 50.87 68.23
N GLN A 1029 2.81 49.69 68.09
CA GLN A 1029 1.90 49.12 69.05
C GLN A 1029 2.06 47.59 69.08
N LYS A 1030 2.13 47.02 70.29
CA LYS A 1030 1.91 45.59 70.50
C LYS A 1030 0.43 45.21 70.40
N ALA A 1031 0.14 44.19 69.61
CA ALA A 1031 -1.17 43.57 69.50
C ALA A 1031 -1.05 42.05 69.72
N ARG A 1032 -2.18 41.35 69.83
CA ARG A 1032 -2.20 39.87 69.88
C ARG A 1032 -2.69 39.30 68.56
N CYS A 1033 -2.01 38.27 68.08
CA CYS A 1033 -2.41 37.56 66.88
C CYS A 1033 -3.87 37.10 67.03
N PRO A 1034 -4.76 37.39 66.08
CA PRO A 1034 -6.16 36.98 66.16
C PRO A 1034 -6.33 35.47 66.27
N GLU A 1035 -5.43 34.71 65.65
CA GLU A 1035 -5.47 33.25 65.56
C GLU A 1035 -4.79 32.57 66.75
N CYS A 1036 -3.50 32.82 66.99
CA CYS A 1036 -2.75 32.12 68.06
C CYS A 1036 -2.57 32.89 69.36
N LYS A 1037 -3.06 34.14 69.43
CA LYS A 1037 -2.97 35.02 70.60
C LYS A 1037 -1.54 35.37 71.08
N VAL A 1038 -0.50 34.95 70.37
CA VAL A 1038 0.89 35.38 70.60
C VAL A 1038 1.03 36.86 70.28
N ASP A 1039 1.92 37.55 70.98
CA ASP A 1039 2.20 38.97 70.76
C ASP A 1039 2.78 39.20 69.35
N ILE A 1040 2.22 40.19 68.64
CA ILE A 1040 2.59 40.62 67.29
C ILE A 1040 2.75 42.15 67.28
N GLY A 1041 3.47 42.68 66.29
CA GLY A 1041 3.80 44.10 66.25
C GLY A 1041 5.05 44.39 67.07
N GLY A 1042 4.99 45.35 67.99
CA GLY A 1042 6.16 45.89 68.69
C GLY A 1042 6.01 47.35 69.08
N ASP A 1043 6.99 47.89 69.81
CA ASP A 1043 7.00 49.29 70.27
C ASP A 1043 8.31 49.97 69.78
N ASP A 1044 8.29 51.29 69.57
CA ASP A 1044 9.44 52.08 69.10
C ASP A 1044 10.15 51.51 67.86
N HIS A 1045 9.36 51.02 66.89
CA HIS A 1045 9.84 50.33 65.67
C HIS A 1045 10.65 49.05 65.92
N ARG A 1046 10.64 48.52 67.16
CA ARG A 1046 11.25 47.22 67.48
C ARG A 1046 10.21 46.13 67.47
N TYR A 1047 10.41 45.16 66.59
CA TYR A 1047 9.56 43.98 66.45
C TYR A 1047 9.61 43.08 67.69
N VAL A 1048 8.47 42.46 68.01
CA VAL A 1048 8.41 41.38 69.01
C VAL A 1048 9.26 40.19 68.56
N GLU A 1049 9.93 39.54 69.52
CA GLU A 1049 10.81 38.40 69.28
C GLU A 1049 10.06 37.25 68.58
N GLY A 1050 10.67 36.67 67.53
CA GLY A 1050 10.07 35.64 66.69
C GLY A 1050 9.27 36.16 65.49
N THR A 1051 9.21 37.48 65.26
CA THR A 1051 8.62 38.04 64.04
C THR A 1051 9.48 37.73 62.80
N SER A 1052 8.86 37.28 61.72
CA SER A 1052 9.52 37.02 60.43
C SER A 1052 8.79 37.71 59.27
N VAL A 1053 9.47 37.94 58.15
CA VAL A 1053 8.83 38.51 56.95
C VAL A 1053 7.92 37.49 56.26
N ALA A 1054 6.78 37.96 55.75
CA ALA A 1054 5.89 37.16 54.91
C ALA A 1054 6.27 37.34 53.43
N THR A 1055 7.48 36.87 53.06
CA THR A 1055 8.05 37.01 51.70
C THR A 1055 7.11 36.52 50.60
N GLU A 1056 6.22 35.57 50.90
CA GLU A 1056 5.21 35.12 49.94
C GLU A 1056 4.19 36.20 49.55
N MET A 1057 3.95 37.24 50.36
CA MET A 1057 2.93 38.27 50.09
C MET A 1057 3.45 39.43 49.25
N ASP A 1058 4.66 39.94 49.55
CA ASP A 1058 5.23 41.16 48.94
C ASP A 1058 6.67 40.99 48.42
N GLY A 1059 7.31 39.83 48.62
CA GLY A 1059 8.68 39.57 48.19
C GLY A 1059 9.77 40.17 49.10
N ALA A 1060 9.40 40.75 50.25
CA ALA A 1060 10.37 41.32 51.19
C ALA A 1060 11.27 40.22 51.78
N THR A 1061 12.59 40.48 51.81
CA THR A 1061 13.60 39.54 52.33
C THR A 1061 14.11 39.94 53.70
N ASN A 1062 13.96 41.22 54.07
CA ASN A 1062 14.34 41.75 55.37
C ASN A 1062 13.17 42.47 56.01
N VAL A 1063 13.10 42.42 57.34
CA VAL A 1063 12.14 43.20 58.12
C VAL A 1063 12.53 44.67 57.94
N ALA A 1064 11.66 45.47 57.32
CA ALA A 1064 11.99 46.84 56.96
C ALA A 1064 12.07 47.70 58.23
N TRP A 1065 13.29 47.99 58.67
CA TRP A 1065 13.59 49.20 59.41
C TRP A 1065 15.04 49.63 59.09
N SER A 1066 15.21 50.93 58.87
CA SER A 1066 16.29 51.64 58.14
C SER A 1066 16.10 51.77 56.62
N ASP A 1067 16.43 52.96 56.08
CA ASP A 1067 16.40 53.27 54.64
C ASP A 1067 17.21 52.24 53.82
N ALA A 1068 18.28 51.70 54.39
CA ALA A 1068 19.12 50.68 53.76
C ALA A 1068 18.38 49.35 53.52
N ASN A 1069 17.56 48.90 54.48
CA ASN A 1069 16.78 47.67 54.33
C ASN A 1069 15.56 47.86 53.40
N ASN A 1070 15.00 49.07 53.35
CA ASN A 1070 13.99 49.43 52.36
C ASN A 1070 14.56 49.43 50.93
N MET A 1071 15.74 50.01 50.71
CA MET A 1071 16.40 49.96 49.39
C MET A 1071 16.79 48.53 48.97
N ASN A 1072 17.25 47.70 49.92
CA ASN A 1072 17.58 46.30 49.67
C ASN A 1072 16.37 45.42 49.32
N ASN A 1073 15.20 45.67 49.91
CA ASN A 1073 13.98 44.89 49.63
C ASN A 1073 13.41 45.16 48.23
N TYR A 1074 13.63 46.36 47.66
CA TYR A 1074 13.11 46.74 46.33
C TYR A 1074 14.19 46.79 45.23
N GLY A 1075 15.43 46.42 45.53
CA GLY A 1075 16.53 46.37 44.56
C GLY A 1075 16.93 47.74 44.00
N LEU A 1076 16.80 48.82 44.80
CA LEU A 1076 17.06 50.21 44.41
C LEU A 1076 18.49 50.70 44.77
N ASN A 1077 19.47 49.80 44.78
CA ASN A 1077 20.89 50.16 44.91
C ASN A 1077 21.57 50.32 43.55
#